data_AF-A0A1V9YG81-F1
#
_entry.id   AF-A0A1V9YG81-F1
#
_cell.length_a   1.000
_cell.length_b   1.000
_cell.length_c   1.000
_cell.angle_alpha   90.00
_cell.angle_beta   90.00
_cell.angle_gamma   90.00
#
_symmetry.space_group_name_H-M   'P 1'
#
loop_
_entity.id
_entity.type
_entity.pdbx_description
1 polymer ?
#
loop_
_entity_poly.entity_id
_entity_poly.type
_entity_poly.pdbx_seq_one_letter_code
_entity_poly.pdbx_strand_id
1 'polypeptide(L)'
;MPQRTPEPSELKVLVTLSRHGSRAPNAIAKRLCPKNHKNAEQYNVPPAQLTEFGMEQLQRAGEHIREEYVDRQRFLSSSISGPDRLHFETYFRADSADRCGQSALSLGYGLYPDETGPKGFGRQPIAIYMQLLKNEHEFAATEGPCSAVAKADDLHYESTRAQELLVEKKQLLDTVSDLCGVRVTDIPTMAGGEDIITGIKDIADAFTFDAQEGLTPLDGLTSEVQRQMEQLAFTNLMERYYSTPAQVTYWVGGFGDLLLENLNQPTRPAPVDGTFKYYSYHGHRELLHGLGKLLGWDFHFDGLPFAMNTSSLHPGTTMVFEVRARNTQHFVETFLWSPQTGREAVKLAKCSALECPLDEFNGIFALHIEKTGTYQEICSAKDTAVAATMDEELPYDSVFLTAAPVIALVVFVAMAIHSAGRRHRRTLRLVVSLTRHGSRAPNTIAKSLCPNNLGNFAKYHVPPEQLTEFGMEQLRRAGDHVRAEYVDRLKFLSPTINGPEHFHFESYFRADSADRCGQSAIAMGYGLYPDGTGPKGFKKQPISVYMQLLQNEHEFAAPKGPCKAVNKADINLYQTTRGAELIEANRAMLEKVGELCGVNVWDIPNLPDGEDIVTGIKDLADMFTFDKQQGLTPLNGLTPEVQRQIEELSFTHLMERYYSTPRQVTYWVGGFADLLLKNLHQPTKPVPGEGAFKYYSYHGHREMLHGLGKMLGWDFHFEGLPTAMNTSSLHPGSTMLFEVRSRNDSFFVNTFLWSPHTGREAVKLDKCSAIDCPLPEFSSIITNHIAETGTWQRICNFEPSTYAPAHVVDQAAEASPLNGLALITVAGLAGLLALVAVFVHRVVKRRDTGYKALA
;
A
#
# COMPACT_ATOMS: atom_id res chain seq x y z
N MET A 1 34.86 -33.08 38.24
CA MET A 1 34.81 -31.62 37.95
C MET A 1 33.34 -31.22 37.97
N PRO A 2 32.92 -30.19 38.72
CA PRO A 2 31.54 -29.72 38.67
C PRO A 2 31.22 -29.25 37.24
N GLN A 3 30.12 -29.74 36.65
CA GLN A 3 29.62 -29.23 35.38
C GLN A 3 29.31 -27.75 35.56
N ARG A 4 30.10 -26.88 34.90
CA ARG A 4 29.83 -25.45 34.83
C ARG A 4 28.46 -25.31 34.17
N THR A 5 27.51 -24.66 34.85
CA THR A 5 26.28 -24.21 34.21
C THR A 5 26.65 -23.35 33.02
N PRO A 6 26.14 -23.63 31.81
CA PRO A 6 26.45 -22.84 30.63
C PRO A 6 26.06 -21.39 30.90
N GLU A 7 26.90 -20.46 30.43
CA GLU A 7 26.60 -19.03 30.57
C GLU A 7 25.29 -18.70 29.84
N PRO A 8 24.43 -17.87 30.46
CA PRO A 8 23.17 -17.47 29.84
C PRO A 8 23.47 -16.74 28.53
N SER A 9 22.70 -17.06 27.50
CA SER A 9 22.80 -16.38 26.22
C SER A 9 22.01 -15.08 26.20
N GLU A 10 22.53 -14.10 25.48
CA GLU A 10 21.93 -12.77 25.35
C GLU A 10 21.13 -12.69 24.03
N LEU A 11 19.86 -12.28 24.10
CA LEU A 11 19.04 -12.02 22.91
C LEU A 11 19.50 -10.74 22.20
N LYS A 12 19.77 -10.83 20.90
CA LYS A 12 20.28 -9.74 20.07
C LYS A 12 19.24 -9.20 19.08
N VAL A 13 18.50 -10.09 18.42
CA VAL A 13 17.49 -9.74 17.41
C VAL A 13 16.31 -10.69 17.53
N LEU A 14 15.10 -10.16 17.33
CA LEU A 14 13.86 -10.90 17.20
C LEU A 14 13.29 -10.68 15.78
N VAL A 15 12.90 -11.75 15.10
CA VAL A 15 12.15 -11.68 13.84
C VAL A 15 10.90 -12.55 13.96
N THR A 16 9.75 -12.04 13.55
CA THR A 16 8.52 -12.84 13.44
C THR A 16 7.95 -12.82 12.03
N LEU A 17 7.45 -13.96 11.57
CA LEU A 17 6.63 -14.07 10.36
C LEU A 17 5.25 -14.65 10.74
N SER A 18 4.21 -13.83 10.65
CA SER A 18 2.85 -14.17 11.02
C SER A 18 1.98 -14.37 9.80
N ARG A 19 1.17 -15.44 9.80
CA ARG A 19 -0.02 -15.51 8.95
C ARG A 19 -1.06 -14.53 9.47
N HIS A 20 -1.78 -13.86 8.58
CA HIS A 20 -2.96 -13.09 8.97
C HIS A 20 -3.99 -13.92 9.78
N GLY A 21 -4.86 -13.24 10.53
CA GLY A 21 -5.90 -13.89 11.33
C GLY A 21 -7.07 -14.40 10.49
N SER A 22 -8.12 -14.88 11.16
CA SER A 22 -9.39 -15.27 10.56
C SER A 22 -9.98 -14.15 9.70
N ARG A 23 -10.59 -14.51 8.57
CA ARG A 23 -11.10 -13.55 7.59
C ARG A 23 -12.41 -14.02 6.99
N ALA A 24 -13.17 -13.10 6.42
CA ALA A 24 -14.28 -13.45 5.56
C ALA A 24 -13.79 -14.20 4.30
N PRO A 25 -14.60 -15.10 3.73
CA PRO A 25 -14.30 -15.78 2.47
C PRO A 25 -14.08 -14.77 1.33
N ASN A 26 -13.43 -15.22 0.25
CA ASN A 26 -13.26 -14.40 -0.95
C ASN A 26 -14.62 -14.09 -1.60
N ALA A 27 -14.72 -12.98 -2.32
CA ALA A 27 -15.98 -12.55 -2.94
C ALA A 27 -16.56 -13.61 -3.91
N ILE A 28 -15.68 -14.37 -4.58
CA ILE A 28 -16.07 -15.43 -5.50
C ILE A 28 -16.75 -16.61 -4.79
N ALA A 29 -16.45 -16.88 -3.52
CA ALA A 29 -17.04 -17.99 -2.76
C ALA A 29 -18.58 -17.92 -2.72
N LYS A 30 -19.17 -16.71 -2.70
CA LYS A 30 -20.63 -16.52 -2.79
C LYS A 30 -21.21 -17.00 -4.13
N ARG A 31 -20.43 -16.90 -5.22
CA ARG A 31 -20.81 -17.40 -6.55
C ARG A 31 -20.60 -18.90 -6.67
N LEU A 32 -19.53 -19.43 -6.08
CA LEU A 32 -19.20 -20.86 -6.10
C LEU A 32 -20.14 -21.68 -5.20
N CYS A 33 -20.62 -21.10 -4.11
CA CYS A 33 -21.54 -21.74 -3.18
C CYS A 33 -22.73 -20.83 -2.83
N PRO A 34 -23.64 -20.56 -3.79
CA PRO A 34 -24.73 -19.60 -3.60
C PRO A 34 -25.70 -20.00 -2.49
N LYS A 35 -25.84 -21.29 -2.17
CA LYS A 35 -26.64 -21.74 -1.02
C LYS A 35 -26.04 -21.29 0.34
N ASN A 36 -24.75 -20.95 0.40
CA ASN A 36 -24.09 -20.44 1.60
C ASN A 36 -24.12 -18.89 1.73
N HIS A 37 -24.83 -18.17 0.86
CA HIS A 37 -24.83 -16.69 0.86
C HIS A 37 -25.26 -16.06 2.21
N LYS A 38 -26.09 -16.75 3.00
CA LYS A 38 -26.54 -16.26 4.30
C LYS A 38 -25.40 -16.13 5.30
N ASN A 39 -24.40 -17.01 5.25
CA ASN A 39 -23.23 -16.92 6.12
C ASN A 39 -22.30 -15.80 5.66
N ALA A 40 -22.13 -15.62 4.34
CA ALA A 40 -21.36 -14.51 3.79
C ALA A 40 -21.83 -13.12 4.29
N GLU A 41 -23.13 -12.95 4.54
CA GLU A 41 -23.72 -11.71 5.07
C GLU A 41 -23.53 -11.54 6.59
N GLN A 42 -23.17 -12.60 7.32
CA GLN A 42 -23.01 -12.59 8.78
C GLN A 42 -21.60 -12.19 9.24
N TYR A 43 -20.61 -12.16 8.35
CA TYR A 43 -19.23 -11.77 8.70
C TYR A 43 -19.08 -10.30 9.12
N ASN A 44 -20.00 -9.42 8.73
CA ASN A 44 -19.99 -7.98 9.03
C ASN A 44 -18.71 -7.23 8.62
N VAL A 45 -17.93 -7.82 7.71
CA VAL A 45 -16.73 -7.24 7.09
C VAL A 45 -16.73 -7.57 5.59
N PRO A 46 -16.04 -6.78 4.75
CA PRO A 46 -15.90 -7.10 3.33
C PRO A 46 -15.28 -8.48 3.08
N PRO A 47 -15.61 -9.12 1.92
CA PRO A 47 -14.96 -10.35 1.51
C PRO A 47 -13.44 -10.25 1.57
N ALA A 48 -12.79 -11.35 1.97
CA ALA A 48 -11.35 -11.47 2.19
C ALA A 48 -10.74 -10.55 3.28
N GLN A 49 -11.55 -9.81 4.05
CA GLN A 49 -11.08 -8.94 5.13
C GLN A 49 -11.07 -9.64 6.48
N LEU A 50 -10.21 -9.15 7.36
CA LEU A 50 -10.01 -9.68 8.71
C LEU A 50 -11.30 -9.53 9.55
N THR A 51 -11.70 -10.58 10.24
CA THR A 51 -12.86 -10.56 11.15
C THR A 51 -12.48 -10.05 12.54
N GLU A 52 -13.46 -9.82 13.40
CA GLU A 52 -13.25 -9.59 14.85
C GLU A 52 -12.35 -10.68 15.44
N PHE A 53 -12.69 -11.94 15.19
CA PHE A 53 -11.94 -13.09 15.69
C PHE A 53 -10.50 -13.10 15.15
N GLY A 54 -10.32 -12.76 13.88
CA GLY A 54 -8.99 -12.62 13.29
C GLY A 54 -8.15 -11.51 13.90
N MET A 55 -8.75 -10.37 14.22
CA MET A 55 -8.07 -9.27 14.93
C MET A 55 -7.65 -9.70 16.33
N GLU A 56 -8.52 -10.39 17.07
CA GLU A 56 -8.24 -10.90 18.41
C GLU A 56 -7.07 -11.90 18.41
N GLN A 57 -7.03 -12.82 17.44
CA GLN A 57 -5.94 -13.80 17.31
C GLN A 57 -4.57 -13.12 17.23
N LEU A 58 -4.45 -12.04 16.45
CA LEU A 58 -3.19 -11.32 16.29
C LEU A 58 -2.91 -10.41 17.48
N GLN A 59 -3.93 -9.83 18.10
CA GLN A 59 -3.75 -9.10 19.36
C GLN A 59 -3.15 -10.02 20.44
N ARG A 60 -3.66 -11.24 20.59
CA ARG A 60 -3.08 -12.24 21.52
C ARG A 60 -1.64 -12.61 21.17
N ALA A 61 -1.28 -12.64 19.89
CA ALA A 61 0.11 -12.83 19.47
C ALA A 61 1.00 -11.69 19.97
N GLY A 62 0.52 -10.45 19.82
CA GLY A 62 1.20 -9.25 20.32
C GLY A 62 1.33 -9.23 21.84
N GLU A 63 0.28 -9.62 22.57
CA GLU A 63 0.27 -9.75 24.03
C GLU A 63 1.30 -10.79 24.49
N HIS A 64 1.40 -11.92 23.79
CA HIS A 64 2.43 -12.93 24.08
C HIS A 64 3.85 -12.39 23.84
N ILE A 65 4.08 -11.68 22.73
CA ILE A 65 5.37 -11.05 22.46
C ILE A 65 5.69 -10.00 23.54
N ARG A 66 4.70 -9.26 24.03
CA ARG A 66 4.88 -8.32 25.15
C ARG A 66 5.31 -9.04 26.42
N GLU A 67 4.54 -10.04 26.85
CA GLU A 67 4.83 -10.83 28.05
C GLU A 67 6.26 -11.39 28.00
N GLU A 68 6.63 -11.94 26.85
CA GLU A 68 7.92 -12.57 26.64
C GLU A 68 9.08 -11.57 26.59
N TYR A 69 8.99 -10.59 25.69
CA TYR A 69 10.14 -9.76 25.31
C TYR A 69 10.17 -8.39 25.97
N VAL A 70 9.03 -7.88 26.46
CA VAL A 70 8.98 -6.64 27.23
C VAL A 70 9.04 -6.95 28.72
N ASP A 71 8.15 -7.81 29.22
CA ASP A 71 7.97 -7.98 30.66
C ASP A 71 8.99 -8.97 31.26
N ARG A 72 9.17 -10.14 30.62
CA ARG A 72 10.04 -11.21 31.12
C ARG A 72 11.51 -11.00 30.76
N GLN A 73 11.83 -10.90 29.46
CA GLN A 73 13.22 -10.75 29.01
C GLN A 73 13.74 -9.31 29.06
N ARG A 74 12.85 -8.31 29.12
CA ARG A 74 13.20 -6.87 29.06
C ARG A 74 14.10 -6.52 27.87
N PHE A 75 13.89 -7.21 26.75
CA PHE A 75 14.61 -7.01 25.51
C PHE A 75 14.05 -5.80 24.74
N LEU A 76 12.71 -5.72 24.66
CA LEU A 76 11.97 -4.60 24.09
C LEU A 76 11.46 -3.66 25.18
N SER A 77 11.30 -2.40 24.83
CA SER A 77 10.70 -1.39 25.72
C SER A 77 9.19 -1.50 25.77
N SER A 78 8.61 -0.92 26.84
CA SER A 78 7.15 -0.86 27.01
C SER A 78 6.45 0.04 25.97
N SER A 79 7.21 0.86 25.25
CA SER A 79 6.78 1.72 24.14
C SER A 79 7.68 1.48 22.93
N ILE A 80 7.12 1.58 21.72
CA ILE A 80 7.85 1.40 20.46
C ILE A 80 9.03 2.37 20.29
N SER A 81 8.96 3.53 20.95
CA SER A 81 10.00 4.55 20.90
C SER A 81 11.26 4.21 21.70
N GLY A 82 11.28 3.08 22.42
CA GLY A 82 12.40 2.75 23.29
C GLY A 82 12.44 3.58 24.58
N PRO A 83 13.44 3.33 25.47
CA PRO A 83 13.54 4.01 26.75
C PRO A 83 14.08 5.44 26.57
N ASP A 84 15.05 5.60 25.67
CA ASP A 84 15.71 6.88 25.38
C ASP A 84 14.98 7.70 24.32
N ARG A 85 13.98 7.12 23.63
CA ARG A 85 13.20 7.81 22.60
C ARG A 85 14.08 8.40 21.52
N LEU A 86 15.07 7.63 21.08
CA LEU A 86 16.04 8.03 20.06
C LEU A 86 15.79 7.35 18.71
N HIS A 87 15.16 6.18 18.70
CA HIS A 87 14.78 5.43 17.49
C HIS A 87 13.62 4.49 17.83
N PHE A 88 12.91 3.99 16.82
CA PHE A 88 11.98 2.89 17.05
C PHE A 88 12.75 1.58 17.26
N GLU A 89 12.38 0.81 18.27
CA GLU A 89 13.00 -0.51 18.51
C GLU A 89 12.38 -1.61 17.64
N THR A 90 11.27 -1.32 16.96
CA THR A 90 10.48 -2.30 16.22
C THR A 90 10.08 -1.80 14.84
N TYR A 91 10.20 -2.69 13.86
CA TYR A 91 9.80 -2.49 12.47
C TYR A 91 8.65 -3.42 12.11
N PHE A 92 7.60 -2.88 11.48
CA PHE A 92 6.46 -3.65 10.99
C PHE A 92 6.34 -3.57 9.48
N ARG A 93 6.18 -4.73 8.85
CA ARG A 93 5.94 -4.82 7.41
C ARG A 93 4.90 -5.91 7.12
N ALA A 94 4.03 -5.65 6.17
CA ALA A 94 2.99 -6.57 5.76
C ALA A 94 2.92 -6.68 4.24
N ASP A 95 2.38 -7.81 3.77
CA ASP A 95 1.87 -7.94 2.42
C ASP A 95 0.86 -6.82 2.08
N SER A 96 0.75 -6.49 0.79
CA SER A 96 -0.17 -5.49 0.24
C SER A 96 -1.66 -5.74 0.51
N ALA A 97 -2.05 -6.96 0.89
CA ALA A 97 -3.41 -7.28 1.26
C ALA A 97 -3.82 -6.58 2.57
N ASP A 98 -4.96 -5.90 2.57
CA ASP A 98 -5.47 -5.18 3.75
C ASP A 98 -5.51 -6.05 5.01
N ARG A 99 -5.95 -7.30 4.91
CA ARG A 99 -5.98 -8.26 6.02
C ARG A 99 -4.61 -8.47 6.70
N CYS A 100 -3.51 -8.34 5.95
CA CYS A 100 -2.15 -8.46 6.47
C CYS A 100 -1.73 -7.17 7.20
N GLY A 101 -2.05 -6.00 6.62
CA GLY A 101 -1.87 -4.71 7.30
C GLY A 101 -2.69 -4.59 8.60
N GLN A 102 -3.96 -5.00 8.58
CA GLN A 102 -4.82 -5.05 9.77
C GLN A 102 -4.32 -6.04 10.81
N SER A 103 -3.76 -7.18 10.37
CA SER A 103 -3.12 -8.16 11.26
C SER A 103 -1.89 -7.58 11.96
N ALA A 104 -1.06 -6.84 11.24
CA ALA A 104 0.10 -6.14 11.79
C ALA A 104 -0.29 -5.07 12.82
N LEU A 105 -1.33 -4.27 12.54
CA LEU A 105 -1.87 -3.31 13.51
C LEU A 105 -2.41 -4.02 14.76
N SER A 106 -3.15 -5.11 14.57
CA SER A 106 -3.75 -5.86 15.68
C SER A 106 -2.68 -6.46 16.59
N LEU A 107 -1.62 -7.05 16.03
CA LEU A 107 -0.44 -7.50 16.77
C LEU A 107 0.22 -6.33 17.49
N GLY A 108 0.42 -5.21 16.78
CA GLY A 108 0.95 -3.99 17.35
C GLY A 108 0.16 -3.47 18.55
N TYR A 109 -1.17 -3.56 18.54
CA TYR A 109 -2.03 -3.17 19.66
C TYR A 109 -1.90 -4.10 20.87
N GLY A 110 -1.63 -5.38 20.66
CA GLY A 110 -1.32 -6.31 21.77
C GLY A 110 0.07 -6.05 22.37
N LEU A 111 1.05 -5.73 21.52
CA LEU A 111 2.42 -5.45 21.94
C LEU A 111 2.55 -4.09 22.66
N TYR A 112 1.91 -3.07 22.09
CA TYR A 112 1.90 -1.68 22.55
C TYR A 112 0.45 -1.23 22.82
N PRO A 113 -0.15 -1.67 23.94
CA PRO A 113 -1.51 -1.33 24.31
C PRO A 113 -1.68 0.19 24.52
N ASP A 114 -2.94 0.62 24.71
CA ASP A 114 -3.20 2.03 25.02
C ASP A 114 -2.41 2.47 26.26
N GLU A 115 -2.11 3.77 26.33
CA GLU A 115 -1.26 4.42 27.33
C GLU A 115 0.25 4.17 27.14
N THR A 116 0.66 3.29 26.23
CA THR A 116 2.08 3.16 25.82
C THR A 116 2.49 4.16 24.73
N GLY A 117 1.50 4.85 24.16
CA GLY A 117 1.68 5.94 23.22
C GLY A 117 2.33 7.18 23.87
N PRO A 118 2.70 8.19 23.06
CA PRO A 118 3.34 9.37 23.60
C PRO A 118 2.33 10.22 24.42
N LYS A 119 2.82 11.03 25.37
CA LYS A 119 2.01 11.59 26.46
C LYS A 119 0.98 12.60 25.95
N GLY A 120 -0.31 12.26 26.07
CA GLY A 120 -1.43 13.08 25.57
C GLY A 120 -2.04 12.56 24.27
N PHE A 121 -1.41 11.55 23.67
CA PHE A 121 -1.98 10.75 22.60
C PHE A 121 -1.86 9.27 22.99
N GLY A 122 -2.78 8.80 23.83
CA GLY A 122 -2.67 7.49 24.50
C GLY A 122 -2.56 6.28 23.55
N ARG A 123 -2.79 6.45 22.25
CA ARG A 123 -2.60 5.39 21.26
C ARG A 123 -1.24 5.54 20.60
N GLN A 124 -0.55 4.43 20.38
CA GLN A 124 0.64 4.44 19.53
C GLN A 124 0.21 4.24 18.06
N PRO A 125 0.43 5.21 17.15
CA PRO A 125 0.33 4.95 15.72
C PRO A 125 1.55 4.13 15.30
N ILE A 126 1.30 2.90 14.85
CA ILE A 126 2.32 1.95 14.41
C ILE A 126 2.35 2.00 12.89
N ALA A 127 3.39 2.61 12.32
CA ALA A 127 3.56 2.63 10.88
C ALA A 127 3.85 1.20 10.38
N ILE A 128 3.17 0.79 9.32
CA ILE A 128 3.37 -0.52 8.69
C ILE A 128 3.72 -0.28 7.24
N TYR A 129 4.82 -0.86 6.82
CA TYR A 129 5.25 -0.81 5.43
C TYR A 129 4.47 -1.85 4.63
N MET A 130 3.77 -1.39 3.60
CA MET A 130 2.97 -2.20 2.69
C MET A 130 3.28 -1.75 1.26
N GLN A 131 3.99 -2.58 0.49
CA GLN A 131 4.25 -2.25 -0.90
C GLN A 131 3.00 -2.45 -1.76
N LEU A 132 2.95 -1.79 -2.91
CA LEU A 132 1.96 -2.12 -3.92
C LEU A 132 2.29 -3.49 -4.50
N LEU A 133 1.28 -4.30 -4.77
CA LEU A 133 1.43 -5.69 -5.23
C LEU A 133 2.42 -5.85 -6.39
N LYS A 134 2.37 -4.94 -7.38
CA LYS A 134 3.30 -4.93 -8.54
C LYS A 134 4.80 -4.80 -8.18
N ASN A 135 5.10 -4.28 -7.00
CA ASN A 135 6.46 -4.07 -6.49
C ASN A 135 6.78 -5.06 -5.34
N GLU A 136 5.80 -5.85 -4.91
CA GLU A 136 5.93 -6.79 -3.80
C GLU A 136 6.58 -8.08 -4.30
N HIS A 137 7.81 -8.32 -3.87
CA HIS A 137 8.58 -9.50 -4.26
C HIS A 137 9.00 -10.31 -3.03
N GLU A 138 8.78 -9.79 -1.83
CA GLU A 138 9.08 -10.47 -0.58
C GLU A 138 7.90 -11.33 -0.12
N PHE A 139 6.65 -10.85 -0.20
CA PHE A 139 5.46 -11.59 0.25
C PHE A 139 4.64 -12.24 -0.86
N ALA A 140 4.68 -11.68 -2.07
CA ALA A 140 3.79 -12.05 -3.17
C ALA A 140 4.53 -12.18 -4.52
N ALA A 141 5.72 -12.81 -4.50
CA ALA A 141 6.56 -12.95 -5.70
C ALA A 141 5.82 -13.59 -6.90
N THR A 142 4.86 -14.48 -6.65
CA THR A 142 4.02 -15.14 -7.66
C THR A 142 2.95 -14.25 -8.27
N GLU A 143 2.62 -13.12 -7.65
CA GLU A 143 1.78 -12.07 -8.23
C GLU A 143 2.62 -10.94 -8.86
N GLY A 144 3.93 -10.93 -8.59
CA GLY A 144 4.92 -10.00 -9.12
C GLY A 144 5.87 -10.65 -10.13
N PRO A 145 7.21 -10.55 -9.94
CA PRO A 145 8.21 -10.96 -10.92
C PRO A 145 8.14 -12.43 -11.36
N CYS A 146 7.60 -13.31 -10.53
CA CYS A 146 7.57 -14.75 -10.78
C CYS A 146 6.23 -15.24 -11.36
N SER A 147 5.30 -14.33 -11.67
CA SER A 147 3.94 -14.67 -12.10
C SER A 147 3.88 -15.58 -13.32
N ALA A 148 4.75 -15.37 -14.32
CA ALA A 148 4.80 -16.21 -15.51
C ALA A 148 5.23 -17.66 -15.19
N VAL A 149 6.24 -17.83 -14.33
CA VAL A 149 6.75 -19.16 -13.92
C VAL A 149 5.74 -19.88 -13.05
N ALA A 150 5.17 -19.19 -12.05
CA ALA A 150 4.15 -19.74 -11.18
C ALA A 150 2.92 -20.21 -11.99
N LYS A 151 2.46 -19.39 -12.95
CA LYS A 151 1.35 -19.77 -13.83
C LYS A 151 1.65 -20.99 -14.70
N ALA A 152 2.89 -21.13 -15.18
CA ALA A 152 3.29 -22.31 -15.95
C ALA A 152 3.26 -23.59 -15.11
N ASP A 153 3.74 -23.52 -13.86
CA ASP A 153 3.70 -24.63 -12.91
C ASP A 153 2.27 -24.99 -12.51
N ASP A 154 1.41 -23.99 -12.31
CA ASP A 154 -0.01 -24.17 -12.04
C ASP A 154 -0.71 -24.95 -13.17
N LEU A 155 -0.51 -24.51 -14.42
CA LEU A 155 -1.05 -25.20 -15.59
C LEU A 155 -0.52 -26.64 -15.71
N HIS A 156 0.77 -26.86 -15.38
CA HIS A 156 1.34 -28.20 -15.37
C HIS A 156 0.67 -29.09 -14.32
N TYR A 157 0.49 -28.59 -13.08
CA TYR A 157 -0.20 -29.30 -12.01
C TYR A 157 -1.66 -29.63 -12.39
N GLU A 158 -2.39 -28.65 -12.92
CA GLU A 158 -3.77 -28.79 -13.38
C GLU A 158 -3.94 -29.86 -14.46
N SER A 159 -2.99 -29.94 -15.40
CA SER A 159 -3.01 -30.90 -16.50
C SER A 159 -2.60 -32.33 -16.11
N THR A 160 -2.00 -32.51 -14.93
CA THR A 160 -1.47 -33.78 -14.46
C THR A 160 -2.19 -34.23 -13.19
N ARG A 161 -1.62 -33.88 -12.03
CA ARG A 161 -2.01 -34.37 -10.71
C ARG A 161 -3.42 -33.95 -10.31
N ALA A 162 -3.84 -32.74 -10.69
CA ALA A 162 -5.15 -32.24 -10.30
C ALA A 162 -6.29 -33.05 -10.93
N GLN A 163 -6.15 -33.52 -12.19
CA GLN A 163 -7.17 -34.37 -12.83
C GLN A 163 -7.35 -35.70 -12.11
N GLU A 164 -6.25 -36.31 -11.63
CA GLU A 164 -6.31 -37.55 -10.86
C GLU A 164 -7.08 -37.36 -9.56
N LEU A 165 -6.79 -36.27 -8.83
CA LEU A 165 -7.48 -35.93 -7.58
C LEU A 165 -8.97 -35.66 -7.78
N LEU A 166 -9.35 -34.98 -8.86
CA LEU A 166 -10.75 -34.74 -9.20
C LEU A 166 -11.52 -36.06 -9.45
N VAL A 167 -10.88 -37.03 -10.11
CA VAL A 167 -11.47 -38.37 -10.31
C VAL A 167 -11.54 -39.13 -8.99
N GLU A 168 -10.46 -39.13 -8.20
CA GLU A 168 -10.40 -39.81 -6.90
C GLU A 168 -11.46 -39.28 -5.94
N LYS A 169 -11.68 -37.95 -5.92
CA LYS A 169 -12.60 -37.27 -5.01
C LYS A 169 -13.97 -36.98 -5.63
N LYS A 170 -14.32 -37.61 -6.76
CA LYS A 170 -15.57 -37.34 -7.49
C LYS A 170 -16.81 -37.35 -6.58
N GLN A 171 -16.96 -38.37 -5.72
CA GLN A 171 -18.13 -38.48 -4.85
C GLN A 171 -18.24 -37.31 -3.85
N LEU A 172 -17.12 -36.86 -3.29
CA LEU A 172 -17.07 -35.69 -2.41
C LEU A 172 -17.48 -34.43 -3.19
N LEU A 173 -16.93 -34.23 -4.39
CA LEU A 173 -17.21 -33.07 -5.23
C LEU A 173 -18.66 -33.05 -5.73
N ASP A 174 -19.26 -34.19 -6.04
CA ASP A 174 -20.69 -34.31 -6.36
C ASP A 174 -21.53 -33.90 -5.14
N THR A 175 -21.17 -34.39 -3.94
CA THR A 175 -21.87 -34.03 -2.69
C THR A 175 -21.80 -32.53 -2.43
N VAL A 176 -20.62 -31.92 -2.57
CA VAL A 176 -20.43 -30.48 -2.41
C VAL A 176 -21.16 -29.69 -3.49
N SER A 177 -21.22 -30.21 -4.73
CA SER A 177 -21.98 -29.60 -5.81
C SER A 177 -23.46 -29.50 -5.47
N ASP A 178 -24.04 -30.57 -4.90
CA ASP A 178 -25.43 -30.59 -4.45
C ASP A 178 -25.66 -29.63 -3.27
N LEU A 179 -24.73 -29.60 -2.31
CA LEU A 179 -24.77 -28.70 -1.16
C LEU A 179 -24.70 -27.23 -1.59
N CYS A 180 -23.80 -26.88 -2.49
CA CYS A 180 -23.60 -25.51 -2.96
C CYS A 180 -24.63 -25.08 -4.01
N GLY A 181 -25.22 -26.03 -4.74
CA GLY A 181 -26.16 -25.76 -5.83
C GLY A 181 -25.47 -25.36 -7.15
N VAL A 182 -24.17 -25.61 -7.26
CA VAL A 182 -23.34 -25.36 -8.44
C VAL A 182 -22.45 -26.57 -8.64
N ARG A 183 -22.35 -27.10 -9.86
CA ARG A 183 -21.42 -28.20 -10.13
C ARG A 183 -20.00 -27.67 -10.05
N VAL A 184 -19.17 -28.24 -9.17
CA VAL A 184 -17.77 -27.82 -8.98
C VAL A 184 -16.98 -27.92 -10.29
N THR A 185 -17.32 -28.88 -11.16
CA THR A 185 -16.70 -29.01 -12.49
C THR A 185 -17.03 -27.89 -13.47
N ASP A 186 -18.08 -27.11 -13.21
CA ASP A 186 -18.50 -26.01 -14.08
C ASP A 186 -17.77 -24.70 -13.73
N ILE A 187 -17.04 -24.63 -12.60
CA ILE A 187 -16.37 -23.42 -12.10
C ILE A 187 -15.56 -22.68 -13.18
N PRO A 188 -14.69 -23.35 -13.97
CA PRO A 188 -13.90 -22.66 -15.00
C PRO A 188 -14.72 -22.00 -16.11
N THR A 189 -15.98 -22.41 -16.28
CA THR A 189 -16.90 -21.88 -17.31
C THR A 189 -17.86 -20.82 -16.77
N MET A 190 -17.83 -20.55 -15.46
CA MET A 190 -18.68 -19.52 -14.85
C MET A 190 -18.20 -18.11 -15.22
N ALA A 191 -19.11 -17.14 -15.20
CA ALA A 191 -18.76 -15.75 -15.44
C ALA A 191 -17.84 -15.24 -14.31
N GLY A 192 -16.59 -14.88 -14.68
CA GLY A 192 -15.54 -14.57 -13.71
C GLY A 192 -15.13 -15.78 -12.87
N GLY A 193 -15.29 -16.99 -13.42
CA GLY A 193 -14.84 -18.23 -12.81
C GLY A 193 -13.31 -18.30 -12.75
N GLU A 194 -12.82 -19.09 -11.82
CA GLU A 194 -11.40 -19.39 -11.61
C GLU A 194 -11.08 -20.82 -12.01
N ASP A 195 -9.82 -21.23 -11.93
CA ASP A 195 -9.48 -22.64 -12.11
C ASP A 195 -10.16 -23.50 -11.04
N ILE A 196 -10.46 -24.75 -11.37
CA ILE A 196 -11.22 -25.64 -10.50
C ILE A 196 -10.54 -25.88 -9.14
N ILE A 197 -9.21 -25.80 -9.08
CA ILE A 197 -8.45 -26.04 -7.87
C ILE A 197 -8.56 -24.84 -6.92
N THR A 198 -8.46 -23.63 -7.45
CA THR A 198 -8.75 -22.41 -6.70
C THR A 198 -10.21 -22.38 -6.24
N GLY A 199 -11.13 -22.82 -7.10
CA GLY A 199 -12.55 -22.96 -6.75
C GLY A 199 -12.83 -23.91 -5.58
N ILE A 200 -12.19 -25.09 -5.59
CA ILE A 200 -12.27 -26.05 -4.48
C ILE A 200 -11.70 -25.44 -3.19
N LYS A 201 -10.56 -24.75 -3.28
CA LYS A 201 -9.94 -24.07 -2.15
C LYS A 201 -10.86 -22.99 -1.58
N ASP A 202 -11.50 -22.18 -2.42
CA ASP A 202 -12.36 -21.07 -1.97
C ASP A 202 -13.68 -21.56 -1.35
N ILE A 203 -14.23 -22.69 -1.82
CA ILE A 203 -15.35 -23.38 -1.14
C ILE A 203 -14.90 -23.95 0.21
N ALA A 204 -13.76 -24.65 0.26
CA ALA A 204 -13.25 -25.23 1.50
C ALA A 204 -12.92 -24.16 2.54
N ASP A 205 -12.21 -23.09 2.14
CA ASP A 205 -11.91 -21.93 2.98
C ASP A 205 -13.23 -21.32 3.53
N ALA A 206 -14.29 -21.22 2.72
CA ALA A 206 -15.59 -20.72 3.20
C ALA A 206 -16.20 -21.61 4.30
N PHE A 207 -16.20 -22.93 4.12
CA PHE A 207 -16.69 -23.85 5.16
C PHE A 207 -15.85 -23.79 6.44
N THR A 208 -14.52 -23.73 6.30
CA THR A 208 -13.61 -23.59 7.44
C THR A 208 -13.85 -22.29 8.19
N PHE A 209 -14.00 -21.17 7.48
CA PHE A 209 -14.20 -19.87 8.11
C PHE A 209 -15.58 -19.78 8.78
N ASP A 210 -16.62 -20.39 8.19
CA ASP A 210 -17.95 -20.43 8.83
C ASP A 210 -17.84 -21.14 10.20
N ALA A 211 -17.16 -22.28 10.24
CA ALA A 211 -16.94 -23.03 11.48
C ALA A 211 -16.08 -22.26 12.50
N GLN A 212 -15.04 -21.56 12.05
CA GLN A 212 -14.17 -20.75 12.92
C GLN A 212 -14.88 -19.55 13.54
N GLU A 213 -15.80 -18.92 12.80
CA GLU A 213 -16.62 -17.81 13.29
C GLU A 213 -17.87 -18.29 14.07
N GLY A 214 -18.04 -19.61 14.24
CA GLY A 214 -19.21 -20.18 14.93
C GLY A 214 -20.53 -19.97 14.18
N LEU A 215 -20.48 -19.78 12.87
CA LEU A 215 -21.68 -19.68 12.02
C LEU A 215 -22.32 -21.06 11.87
N THR A 216 -23.63 -21.06 11.62
CA THR A 216 -24.35 -22.32 11.40
C THR A 216 -23.88 -22.94 10.09
N PRO A 217 -23.43 -24.22 10.09
CA PRO A 217 -23.03 -24.89 8.86
C PRO A 217 -24.16 -24.92 7.84
N LEU A 218 -23.79 -24.93 6.56
CA LEU A 218 -24.74 -25.11 5.46
C LEU A 218 -25.57 -26.39 5.66
N ASP A 219 -26.88 -26.33 5.42
CA ASP A 219 -27.78 -27.49 5.60
C ASP A 219 -27.25 -28.72 4.83
N GLY A 220 -26.98 -29.80 5.56
CA GLY A 220 -26.44 -31.05 5.02
C GLY A 220 -24.90 -31.14 4.98
N LEU A 221 -24.18 -30.06 5.27
CA LEU A 221 -22.73 -30.08 5.44
C LEU A 221 -22.38 -30.76 6.77
N THR A 222 -21.90 -32.00 6.70
CA THR A 222 -21.41 -32.73 7.88
C THR A 222 -19.96 -32.36 8.18
N SER A 223 -19.53 -32.55 9.43
CA SER A 223 -18.12 -32.35 9.83
C SER A 223 -17.16 -33.24 9.04
N GLU A 224 -17.60 -34.43 8.62
CA GLU A 224 -16.80 -35.31 7.76
C GLU A 224 -16.61 -34.72 6.36
N VAL A 225 -17.68 -34.25 5.72
CA VAL A 225 -17.60 -33.64 4.38
C VAL A 225 -16.74 -32.38 4.42
N GLN A 226 -16.91 -31.54 5.46
CA GLN A 226 -16.06 -30.38 5.68
C GLN A 226 -14.57 -30.79 5.79
N ARG A 227 -14.25 -31.72 6.68
CA ARG A 227 -12.86 -32.19 6.88
C ARG A 227 -12.25 -32.77 5.61
N GLN A 228 -13.02 -33.52 4.83
CA GLN A 228 -12.55 -34.07 3.55
C GLN A 228 -12.29 -32.98 2.51
N MET A 229 -13.11 -31.92 2.47
CA MET A 229 -12.89 -30.77 1.61
C MET A 229 -11.66 -29.96 2.02
N GLU A 230 -11.49 -29.72 3.31
CA GLU A 230 -10.30 -29.06 3.87
C GLU A 230 -9.03 -29.85 3.53
N GLN A 231 -9.08 -31.18 3.69
CA GLN A 231 -7.99 -32.06 3.31
C GLN A 231 -7.67 -32.00 1.80
N LEU A 232 -8.68 -32.02 0.94
CA LEU A 232 -8.48 -31.92 -0.50
C LEU A 232 -7.88 -30.56 -0.90
N ALA A 233 -8.44 -29.47 -0.38
CA ALA A 233 -7.94 -28.12 -0.65
C ALA A 233 -6.49 -27.95 -0.19
N PHE A 234 -6.13 -28.49 0.99
CA PHE A 234 -4.78 -28.41 1.50
C PHE A 234 -3.80 -29.32 0.73
N THR A 235 -4.21 -30.53 0.34
CA THR A 235 -3.41 -31.39 -0.55
C THR A 235 -3.12 -30.69 -1.86
N ASN A 236 -4.13 -30.08 -2.50
CA ASN A 236 -3.96 -29.30 -3.71
C ASN A 236 -2.98 -28.14 -3.52
N LEU A 237 -3.13 -27.36 -2.45
CA LEU A 237 -2.22 -26.25 -2.13
C LEU A 237 -0.77 -26.74 -2.04
N MET A 238 -0.54 -27.80 -1.25
CA MET A 238 0.81 -28.28 -0.96
C MET A 238 1.48 -28.88 -2.19
N GLU A 239 0.77 -29.74 -2.92
CA GLU A 239 1.31 -30.38 -4.12
C GLU A 239 1.46 -29.37 -5.28
N ARG A 240 0.58 -28.38 -5.42
CA ARG A 240 0.67 -27.34 -6.46
C ARG A 240 1.86 -26.42 -6.24
N TYR A 241 2.11 -26.00 -4.99
CA TYR A 241 3.08 -24.92 -4.70
C TYR A 241 4.44 -25.38 -4.19
N TYR A 242 4.60 -26.63 -3.73
CA TYR A 242 5.86 -27.06 -3.10
C TYR A 242 6.35 -28.44 -3.57
N SER A 243 5.88 -28.93 -4.73
CA SER A 243 6.33 -30.21 -5.29
C SER A 243 7.78 -30.21 -5.74
N THR A 244 8.33 -29.05 -6.12
CA THR A 244 9.74 -28.93 -6.52
C THR A 244 10.51 -27.91 -5.68
N PRO A 245 11.84 -28.09 -5.53
CA PRO A 245 12.68 -27.10 -4.85
C PRO A 245 12.60 -25.69 -5.46
N ALA A 246 12.49 -25.55 -6.78
CA ALA A 246 12.39 -24.24 -7.42
C ALA A 246 11.10 -23.50 -7.04
N GLN A 247 9.98 -24.25 -6.88
CA GLN A 247 8.74 -23.68 -6.38
C GLN A 247 8.89 -23.12 -4.98
N VAL A 248 9.57 -23.86 -4.09
CA VAL A 248 9.87 -23.38 -2.74
C VAL A 248 10.66 -22.06 -2.81
N THR A 249 11.67 -21.95 -3.67
CA THR A 249 12.46 -20.72 -3.82
C THR A 249 11.60 -19.52 -4.20
N TYR A 250 10.77 -19.60 -5.25
CA TYR A 250 9.99 -18.44 -5.67
C TYR A 250 8.76 -18.17 -4.79
N TRP A 251 8.22 -19.16 -4.06
CA TRP A 251 7.17 -18.93 -3.06
C TRP A 251 7.70 -18.31 -1.77
N VAL A 252 8.97 -18.54 -1.43
CA VAL A 252 9.68 -17.77 -0.39
C VAL A 252 10.03 -16.36 -0.91
N GLY A 253 10.27 -16.23 -2.22
CA GLY A 253 10.55 -14.95 -2.86
C GLY A 253 11.76 -14.25 -2.24
N GLY A 254 11.70 -12.92 -2.20
CA GLY A 254 12.71 -12.07 -1.56
C GLY A 254 12.69 -12.12 -0.02
N PHE A 255 11.71 -12.76 0.62
CA PHE A 255 11.65 -12.82 2.08
C PHE A 255 12.82 -13.59 2.69
N GLY A 256 13.34 -14.61 1.99
CA GLY A 256 14.49 -15.38 2.46
C GLY A 256 15.73 -14.50 2.68
N ASP A 257 16.03 -13.65 1.70
CA ASP A 257 17.14 -12.69 1.77
C ASP A 257 16.90 -11.67 2.90
N LEU A 258 15.69 -11.14 3.02
CA LEU A 258 15.30 -10.20 4.06
C LEU A 258 15.45 -10.81 5.47
N LEU A 259 15.03 -12.06 5.66
CA LEU A 259 15.17 -12.78 6.92
C LEU A 259 16.65 -12.91 7.29
N LEU A 260 17.49 -13.38 6.36
CA LEU A 260 18.93 -13.50 6.58
C LEU A 260 19.59 -12.17 6.89
N GLU A 261 19.20 -11.10 6.18
CA GLU A 261 19.73 -9.76 6.41
C GLU A 261 19.55 -9.33 7.87
N ASN A 262 18.34 -9.51 8.40
CA ASN A 262 18.00 -9.14 9.78
C ASN A 262 18.66 -10.04 10.81
N LEU A 263 18.65 -11.37 10.59
CA LEU A 263 19.25 -12.31 11.54
C LEU A 263 20.78 -12.14 11.64
N ASN A 264 21.44 -11.70 10.56
CA ASN A 264 22.87 -11.44 10.53
C ASN A 264 23.25 -10.02 10.97
N GLN A 265 22.30 -9.16 11.35
CA GLN A 265 22.59 -7.83 11.85
C GLN A 265 23.60 -7.82 13.02
N PRO A 266 23.53 -8.72 14.03
CA PRO A 266 24.47 -8.71 15.16
C PRO A 266 25.92 -9.07 14.81
N THR A 267 26.17 -9.66 13.63
CA THR A 267 27.53 -10.06 13.21
C THR A 267 28.26 -8.91 12.50
N ARG A 268 27.59 -7.80 12.23
CA ARG A 268 28.18 -6.64 11.55
C ARG A 268 29.10 -5.86 12.51
N PRO A 269 30.26 -5.37 12.04
CA PRO A 269 31.30 -4.77 12.89
C PRO A 269 30.91 -3.45 13.59
N ALA A 270 29.78 -2.85 13.23
CA ALA A 270 29.12 -1.78 13.98
C ALA A 270 27.60 -1.91 13.79
N PRO A 271 26.78 -1.57 14.81
CA PRO A 271 25.37 -1.33 14.57
C PRO A 271 25.25 -0.24 13.50
N VAL A 272 24.60 -0.55 12.38
CA VAL A 272 24.21 0.50 11.45
C VAL A 272 23.18 1.36 12.20
N ASP A 273 23.38 2.67 12.22
CA ASP A 273 22.38 3.59 12.78
C ASP A 273 21.02 3.28 12.14
N GLY A 274 19.99 3.13 12.97
CA GLY A 274 18.64 2.77 12.52
C GLY A 274 18.34 1.28 12.43
N THR A 275 19.17 0.42 13.03
CA THR A 275 18.81 -1.00 13.17
C THR A 275 17.75 -1.25 14.24
N PHE A 276 16.84 -2.18 13.98
CA PHE A 276 15.76 -2.54 14.91
C PHE A 276 16.14 -3.74 15.78
N LYS A 277 15.54 -3.83 16.97
CA LYS A 277 15.62 -5.02 17.83
C LYS A 277 14.62 -6.09 17.41
N TYR A 278 13.47 -5.67 16.91
CA TYR A 278 12.38 -6.55 16.50
C TYR A 278 11.85 -6.21 15.10
N TYR A 279 11.79 -7.22 14.24
CA TYR A 279 11.19 -7.15 12.90
C TYR A 279 9.93 -8.02 12.86
N SER A 280 8.78 -7.41 12.58
CA SER A 280 7.48 -8.06 12.51
C SER A 280 6.97 -8.10 11.07
N TYR A 281 6.83 -9.30 10.53
CA TYR A 281 6.40 -9.55 9.16
C TYR A 281 5.05 -10.25 9.10
N HIS A 282 4.15 -9.78 8.25
CA HIS A 282 2.79 -10.32 8.11
C HIS A 282 2.48 -10.71 6.67
N GLY A 283 2.23 -11.99 6.43
CA GLY A 283 1.97 -12.54 5.11
C GLY A 283 0.88 -13.62 5.10
N HIS A 284 0.94 -14.47 4.09
CA HIS A 284 -0.01 -15.56 3.88
C HIS A 284 0.55 -16.92 4.34
N ARG A 285 -0.34 -17.92 4.49
CA ARG A 285 0.07 -19.27 4.90
C ARG A 285 1.06 -19.89 3.92
N GLU A 286 0.95 -19.49 2.65
CA GLU A 286 1.79 -19.94 1.55
C GLU A 286 3.27 -19.56 1.78
N LEU A 287 3.55 -18.35 2.26
CA LEU A 287 4.91 -17.95 2.60
C LEU A 287 5.47 -18.73 3.80
N LEU A 288 4.65 -18.97 4.84
CA LEU A 288 5.07 -19.75 6.01
C LEU A 288 5.39 -21.21 5.62
N HIS A 289 4.57 -21.82 4.76
CA HIS A 289 4.84 -23.17 4.24
C HIS A 289 6.09 -23.21 3.34
N GLY A 290 6.26 -22.24 2.45
CA GLY A 290 7.47 -22.11 1.62
C GLY A 290 8.72 -22.02 2.49
N LEU A 291 8.72 -21.11 3.47
CA LEU A 291 9.84 -20.94 4.39
C LEU A 291 10.07 -22.20 5.24
N GLY A 292 9.01 -22.82 5.75
CA GLY A 292 9.09 -24.09 6.47
C GLY A 292 9.77 -25.17 5.64
N LYS A 293 9.36 -25.35 4.38
CA LYS A 293 9.99 -26.32 3.46
C LYS A 293 11.45 -26.00 3.18
N LEU A 294 11.80 -24.73 2.98
CA LEU A 294 13.19 -24.30 2.81
C LEU A 294 14.03 -24.67 4.03
N LEU A 295 13.53 -24.40 5.24
CA LEU A 295 14.23 -24.65 6.51
C LEU A 295 14.23 -26.12 6.94
N GLY A 296 13.43 -26.98 6.31
CA GLY A 296 13.19 -28.35 6.80
C GLY A 296 12.38 -28.37 8.10
N TRP A 297 11.40 -27.47 8.20
CA TRP A 297 10.45 -27.36 9.29
C TRP A 297 9.06 -27.75 8.77
N ASP A 298 8.59 -28.92 9.23
CA ASP A 298 7.23 -29.37 9.01
C ASP A 298 6.33 -29.02 10.21
N PHE A 299 5.16 -28.43 9.95
CA PHE A 299 4.18 -28.09 10.98
C PHE A 299 3.30 -29.29 11.35
N HIS A 300 3.00 -29.50 12.64
CA HIS A 300 2.19 -30.62 13.12
C HIS A 300 1.13 -30.17 14.14
N PHE A 301 0.00 -29.65 13.64
CA PHE A 301 -1.17 -29.30 14.43
C PHE A 301 -2.19 -30.43 14.42
N ASP A 302 -2.63 -30.86 15.62
CA ASP A 302 -3.60 -31.93 15.77
C ASP A 302 -4.96 -31.56 15.16
N GLY A 303 -5.53 -32.50 14.39
CA GLY A 303 -6.86 -32.37 13.79
C GLY A 303 -6.94 -31.46 12.57
N LEU A 304 -5.84 -30.83 12.15
CA LEU A 304 -5.79 -30.05 10.91
C LEU A 304 -5.47 -30.93 9.67
N PRO A 305 -5.88 -30.53 8.47
CA PRO A 305 -5.48 -31.15 7.21
C PRO A 305 -3.97 -31.38 7.11
N PHE A 306 -3.55 -32.50 6.52
CA PHE A 306 -2.15 -32.92 6.44
C PHE A 306 -1.74 -33.38 5.04
N ALA A 307 -0.66 -32.82 4.49
CA ALA A 307 -0.15 -33.15 3.16
C ALA A 307 1.36 -32.89 3.09
N MET A 308 2.08 -33.69 2.29
CA MET A 308 3.54 -33.55 2.12
C MET A 308 4.30 -33.45 3.46
N ASN A 309 3.97 -34.31 4.42
CA ASN A 309 4.56 -34.35 5.77
C ASN A 309 4.31 -33.13 6.67
N THR A 310 3.41 -32.21 6.31
CA THR A 310 3.07 -31.05 7.15
C THR A 310 1.56 -30.87 7.24
N SER A 311 1.09 -30.32 8.35
CA SER A 311 -0.30 -29.92 8.56
C SER A 311 -0.54 -28.48 8.10
N SER A 312 -1.80 -28.13 7.83
CA SER A 312 -2.19 -26.74 7.60
C SER A 312 -1.97 -25.88 8.86
N LEU A 313 -2.03 -24.56 8.71
CA LEU A 313 -1.83 -23.63 9.82
C LEU A 313 -3.16 -23.11 10.37
N HIS A 314 -3.20 -22.78 11.66
CA HIS A 314 -4.25 -21.93 12.21
C HIS A 314 -4.08 -20.47 11.73
N PRO A 315 -5.15 -19.67 11.66
CA PRO A 315 -5.00 -18.23 11.45
C PRO A 315 -4.28 -17.58 12.65
N GLY A 316 -3.43 -16.58 12.39
CA GLY A 316 -2.58 -15.95 13.41
C GLY A 316 -1.34 -16.75 13.84
N THR A 317 -1.09 -17.93 13.26
CA THR A 317 0.16 -18.67 13.50
C THR A 317 1.37 -17.80 13.15
N THR A 318 2.36 -17.77 14.04
CA THR A 318 3.55 -16.91 13.97
C THR A 318 4.82 -17.74 14.15
N MET A 319 5.70 -17.71 13.15
CA MET A 319 7.07 -18.22 13.26
C MET A 319 7.92 -17.16 13.95
N VAL A 320 8.73 -17.56 14.92
CA VAL A 320 9.57 -16.67 15.73
C VAL A 320 11.02 -17.13 15.61
N PHE A 321 11.92 -16.19 15.31
CA PHE A 321 13.36 -16.40 15.20
C PHE A 321 14.07 -15.48 16.20
N GLU A 322 14.83 -16.07 17.11
CA GLU A 322 15.63 -15.35 18.10
C GLU A 322 17.11 -15.54 17.80
N VAL A 323 17.82 -14.43 17.52
CA VAL A 323 19.29 -14.47 17.43
C VAL A 323 19.85 -14.23 18.81
N ARG A 324 20.55 -15.22 19.35
CA ARG A 324 21.19 -15.17 20.66
C ARG A 324 22.70 -15.27 20.52
N ALA A 325 23.41 -14.63 21.45
CA ALA A 325 24.86 -14.67 21.55
C ALA A 325 25.29 -15.36 22.85
N ARG A 326 26.25 -16.29 22.75
CA ARG A 326 26.97 -16.88 23.89
C ARG A 326 28.46 -16.82 23.56
N ASN A 327 29.24 -16.09 24.35
CA ASN A 327 30.60 -15.70 24.00
C ASN A 327 30.63 -14.95 22.65
N THR A 328 31.48 -15.38 21.72
CA THR A 328 31.59 -14.82 20.36
C THR A 328 30.71 -15.55 19.33
N GLN A 329 29.96 -16.56 19.74
CA GLN A 329 29.14 -17.39 18.85
C GLN A 329 27.69 -16.91 18.86
N HIS A 330 27.09 -16.85 17.68
CA HIS A 330 25.69 -16.52 17.47
C HIS A 330 24.91 -17.77 17.06
N PHE A 331 23.67 -17.86 17.52
CA PHE A 331 22.76 -18.94 17.20
C PHE A 331 21.34 -18.44 17.04
N VAL A 332 20.54 -19.18 16.28
CA VAL A 332 19.13 -18.94 16.03
C VAL A 332 18.33 -19.97 16.81
N GLU A 333 17.48 -19.51 17.72
CA GLU A 333 16.41 -20.32 18.30
C GLU A 333 15.11 -20.05 17.56
N THR A 334 14.38 -21.11 17.21
CA THR A 334 13.11 -21.01 16.49
C THR A 334 11.94 -21.48 17.34
N PHE A 335 10.84 -20.74 17.28
CA PHE A 335 9.60 -21.07 17.97
C PHE A 335 8.40 -20.93 17.05
N LEU A 336 7.38 -21.75 17.28
CA LEU A 336 6.05 -21.57 16.71
C LEU A 336 5.16 -20.99 17.79
N TRP A 337 4.37 -19.98 17.45
CA TRP A 337 3.26 -19.54 18.28
C TRP A 337 1.96 -19.68 17.52
N SER A 338 0.91 -20.19 18.16
CA SER A 338 -0.45 -20.10 17.64
C SER A 338 -1.44 -19.77 18.76
N PRO A 339 -2.60 -19.17 18.44
CA PRO A 339 -3.64 -18.93 19.43
C PRO A 339 -4.14 -20.19 20.15
N GLN A 340 -4.01 -21.37 19.52
CA GLN A 340 -4.51 -22.65 20.01
C GLN A 340 -3.48 -23.44 20.82
N THR A 341 -2.22 -23.42 20.40
CA THR A 341 -1.14 -24.24 20.98
C THR A 341 -0.18 -23.45 21.87
N GLY A 342 -0.26 -22.11 21.85
CA GLY A 342 0.72 -21.25 22.52
C GLY A 342 2.09 -21.35 21.85
N ARG A 343 3.15 -21.14 22.64
CA ARG A 343 4.54 -21.14 22.17
C ARG A 343 5.18 -22.52 22.27
N GLU A 344 5.75 -23.00 21.18
CA GLU A 344 6.48 -24.27 21.08
C GLU A 344 7.88 -24.04 20.50
N ALA A 345 8.91 -24.63 21.10
CA ALA A 345 10.27 -24.59 20.55
C ALA A 345 10.41 -25.59 19.40
N VAL A 346 11.04 -25.18 18.31
CA VAL A 346 11.18 -25.99 17.10
C VAL A 346 12.64 -26.26 16.81
N LYS A 347 12.99 -27.54 16.61
CA LYS A 347 14.28 -27.93 16.05
C LYS A 347 14.16 -28.04 14.53
N LEU A 348 14.91 -27.23 13.80
CA LEU A 348 14.98 -27.32 12.34
C LEU A 348 15.70 -28.61 11.93
N ALA A 349 15.14 -29.38 10.98
CA ALA A 349 15.70 -30.68 10.60
C ALA A 349 17.11 -30.57 9.98
N LYS A 350 17.42 -29.41 9.39
CA LYS A 350 18.72 -29.10 8.78
C LYS A 350 19.72 -28.45 9.73
N CYS A 351 19.37 -28.32 11.02
CA CYS A 351 20.25 -27.83 12.06
C CYS A 351 20.69 -28.97 13.00
N SER A 352 21.94 -28.92 13.41
CA SER A 352 22.57 -29.89 14.32
C SER A 352 21.90 -29.92 15.70
N ALA A 353 21.47 -28.76 16.21
CA ALA A 353 20.89 -28.58 17.54
C ALA A 353 19.61 -27.70 17.51
N LEU A 354 18.95 -27.60 18.68
CA LEU A 354 17.81 -26.68 18.89
C LEU A 354 18.27 -25.21 18.82
N GLU A 355 19.41 -24.90 19.43
CA GLU A 355 20.16 -23.66 19.22
C GLU A 355 20.98 -23.83 17.93
N CYS A 356 20.44 -23.40 16.78
CA CYS A 356 21.13 -23.59 15.50
C CYS A 356 22.25 -22.55 15.34
N PRO A 357 23.53 -22.92 15.17
CA PRO A 357 24.59 -21.96 14.88
C PRO A 357 24.20 -21.07 13.69
N LEU A 358 24.41 -19.75 13.80
CA LEU A 358 23.95 -18.81 12.78
C LEU A 358 24.57 -19.10 11.40
N ASP A 359 25.85 -19.52 11.36
CA ASP A 359 26.51 -19.93 10.11
C ASP A 359 25.89 -21.20 9.51
N GLU A 360 25.44 -22.15 10.35
CA GLU A 360 24.72 -23.34 9.90
C GLU A 360 23.34 -22.97 9.34
N PHE A 361 22.61 -22.07 10.02
CA PHE A 361 21.34 -21.53 9.55
C PHE A 361 21.49 -20.82 8.18
N ASN A 362 22.50 -19.97 8.03
CA ASN A 362 22.83 -19.31 6.75
C ASN A 362 23.15 -20.35 5.66
N GLY A 363 23.88 -21.41 6.03
CA GLY A 363 24.21 -22.52 5.14
C GLY A 363 22.98 -23.24 4.55
N ILE A 364 21.86 -23.28 5.27
CA ILE A 364 20.60 -23.87 4.76
C ILE A 364 20.12 -23.14 3.50
N PHE A 365 20.15 -21.80 3.52
CA PHE A 365 19.75 -20.97 2.39
C PHE A 365 20.75 -21.07 1.24
N ALA A 366 22.06 -20.99 1.55
CA ALA A 366 23.10 -21.09 0.54
C ALA A 366 23.02 -22.43 -0.23
N LEU A 367 22.85 -23.55 0.46
CA LEU A 367 22.69 -24.87 -0.16
C LEU A 367 21.39 -24.98 -0.98
N HIS A 368 20.32 -24.30 -0.55
CA HIS A 368 19.06 -24.28 -1.30
C HIS A 368 19.20 -23.46 -2.59
N ILE A 369 19.81 -22.28 -2.51
CA ILE A 369 20.09 -21.41 -3.66
C ILE A 369 21.05 -22.08 -4.63
N GLU A 370 22.12 -22.72 -4.16
CA GLU A 370 23.05 -23.49 -5.02
C GLU A 370 22.31 -24.57 -5.83
N LYS A 371 21.29 -25.20 -5.21
CA LYS A 371 20.48 -26.23 -5.87
C LYS A 371 19.45 -25.68 -6.87
N THR A 372 18.91 -24.49 -6.63
CA THR A 372 17.70 -24.00 -7.31
C THR A 372 17.92 -22.75 -8.18
N GLY A 373 19.02 -22.04 -7.95
CA GLY A 373 19.17 -20.65 -8.34
C GLY A 373 18.57 -19.70 -7.30
N THR A 374 18.88 -18.42 -7.43
CA THR A 374 18.21 -17.32 -6.72
C THR A 374 16.80 -17.14 -7.25
N TYR A 375 15.93 -16.47 -6.48
CA TYR A 375 14.59 -16.16 -6.98
C TYR A 375 14.67 -15.27 -8.22
N GLN A 376 15.62 -14.33 -8.30
CA GLN A 376 15.81 -13.47 -9.47
C GLN A 376 16.18 -14.29 -10.70
N GLU A 377 17.07 -15.29 -10.58
CA GLU A 377 17.44 -16.18 -11.68
C GLU A 377 16.23 -16.99 -12.16
N ILE A 378 15.43 -17.56 -11.25
CA ILE A 378 14.24 -18.35 -11.61
C ILE A 378 13.21 -17.48 -12.32
N CYS A 379 12.97 -16.27 -11.80
CA CYS A 379 11.88 -15.41 -12.25
C CYS A 379 12.25 -14.54 -13.46
N SER A 380 13.54 -14.33 -13.75
CA SER A 380 14.00 -13.61 -14.96
C SER A 380 14.17 -14.50 -16.19
N ALA A 381 14.29 -15.81 -16.02
CA ALA A 381 14.84 -16.69 -17.06
C ALA A 381 13.88 -17.17 -18.17
N LYS A 382 12.67 -16.62 -18.36
CA LYS A 382 11.68 -17.23 -19.30
C LYS A 382 10.90 -16.31 -20.25
N ASP A 383 11.24 -15.03 -20.38
CA ASP A 383 10.54 -14.14 -21.32
C ASP A 383 10.97 -14.26 -22.80
N THR A 384 11.97 -15.10 -23.14
CA THR A 384 12.47 -15.20 -24.52
C THR A 384 11.67 -16.12 -25.45
N ALA A 385 10.63 -16.82 -25.00
CA ALA A 385 9.94 -17.81 -25.85
C ALA A 385 8.41 -17.71 -25.95
N VAL A 386 7.71 -16.99 -25.07
CA VAL A 386 6.22 -17.05 -25.02
C VAL A 386 5.53 -15.69 -25.23
N ALA A 387 6.25 -14.57 -25.16
CA ALA A 387 5.67 -13.23 -25.32
C ALA A 387 5.20 -12.88 -26.75
N ALA A 388 5.34 -13.77 -27.74
CA ALA A 388 4.99 -13.48 -29.14
C ALA A 388 3.51 -13.69 -29.52
N THR A 389 2.59 -14.02 -28.59
CA THR A 389 1.20 -14.37 -28.99
C THR A 389 0.04 -13.87 -28.11
N MET A 390 0.24 -13.01 -27.10
CA MET A 390 -0.85 -12.66 -26.18
C MET A 390 -1.06 -11.16 -25.88
N ASP A 391 -0.80 -10.26 -26.84
CA ASP A 391 -1.30 -8.87 -26.78
C ASP A 391 -1.91 -8.46 -28.13
N GLU A 392 -3.16 -8.85 -28.36
CA GLU A 392 -4.09 -8.12 -29.24
C GLU A 392 -5.34 -7.77 -28.43
N GLU A 393 -5.23 -6.72 -27.60
CA GLU A 393 -6.42 -5.99 -27.14
C GLU A 393 -7.07 -5.33 -28.36
N LEU A 394 -8.23 -5.87 -28.77
CA LEU A 394 -9.05 -5.31 -29.84
C LEU A 394 -9.55 -3.92 -29.45
N PRO A 395 -9.40 -2.89 -30.32
CA PRO A 395 -9.99 -1.58 -30.08
C PRO A 395 -11.51 -1.65 -30.27
N TYR A 396 -12.25 -1.48 -29.18
CA TYR A 396 -13.68 -1.21 -29.24
C TYR A 396 -13.90 0.26 -29.60
N ASP A 397 -14.12 0.55 -30.88
CA ASP A 397 -14.65 1.83 -31.32
C ASP A 397 -15.87 1.66 -32.24
N SER A 398 -16.96 2.29 -31.81
CA SER A 398 -17.99 2.97 -32.59
C SER A 398 -18.74 2.22 -33.70
N VAL A 399 -19.95 1.73 -33.39
CA VAL A 399 -21.07 1.68 -34.35
C VAL A 399 -22.36 2.15 -33.65
N PHE A 400 -22.68 3.43 -33.79
CA PHE A 400 -24.03 3.97 -33.58
C PHE A 400 -24.41 4.83 -34.79
N LEU A 401 -25.72 4.85 -35.10
CA LEU A 401 -26.48 5.38 -36.26
C LEU A 401 -26.82 4.29 -37.30
N THR A 402 -28.09 3.97 -37.60
CA THR A 402 -29.24 4.85 -37.83
C THR A 402 -30.58 4.12 -37.68
N ALA A 403 -31.65 4.94 -37.57
CA ALA A 403 -33.06 4.70 -37.94
C ALA A 403 -34.08 4.54 -36.80
N ALA A 404 -34.67 5.67 -36.39
CA ALA A 404 -36.12 5.79 -36.22
C ALA A 404 -36.55 7.28 -36.18
N PRO A 405 -37.22 7.82 -37.21
CA PRO A 405 -38.10 8.96 -37.06
C PRO A 405 -39.57 8.50 -36.93
N VAL A 406 -40.41 9.40 -36.41
CA VAL A 406 -41.88 9.30 -36.30
C VAL A 406 -42.38 8.59 -35.02
N ILE A 407 -42.36 9.31 -33.89
CA ILE A 407 -43.42 9.46 -32.85
C ILE A 407 -42.83 10.46 -31.82
N ALA A 408 -42.67 11.72 -32.20
CA ALA A 408 -42.04 12.72 -31.32
C ALA A 408 -42.68 14.12 -31.36
N LEU A 409 -43.93 14.26 -31.81
CA LEU A 409 -44.57 15.57 -31.93
C LEU A 409 -45.79 15.81 -31.02
N VAL A 410 -46.29 14.80 -30.29
CA VAL A 410 -47.48 14.97 -29.41
C VAL A 410 -47.14 14.89 -27.91
N VAL A 411 -45.96 14.40 -27.53
CA VAL A 411 -45.53 14.29 -26.12
C VAL A 411 -44.76 15.54 -25.63
N PHE A 412 -44.24 16.37 -26.54
CA PHE A 412 -43.36 17.50 -26.19
C PHE A 412 -44.06 18.69 -25.54
N VAL A 413 -45.37 18.88 -25.74
CA VAL A 413 -46.09 20.04 -25.17
C VAL A 413 -46.61 19.78 -23.75
N ALA A 414 -46.82 18.51 -23.37
CA ALA A 414 -47.26 18.16 -22.01
C ALA A 414 -46.09 18.05 -20.99
N MET A 415 -44.87 17.70 -21.44
CA MET A 415 -43.69 17.65 -20.56
C MET A 415 -43.07 19.02 -20.27
N ALA A 416 -43.34 20.03 -21.11
CA ALA A 416 -42.78 21.38 -20.96
C ALA A 416 -43.37 22.18 -19.79
N ILE A 417 -44.48 21.74 -19.19
CA ILE A 417 -45.14 22.43 -18.06
C ILE A 417 -44.88 21.71 -16.72
N HIS A 418 -44.27 20.51 -16.71
CA HIS A 418 -43.96 19.75 -15.48
C HIS A 418 -42.47 19.71 -15.07
N SER A 419 -41.56 20.30 -15.86
CA SER A 419 -40.11 20.28 -15.57
C SER A 419 -39.55 21.57 -14.95
N ALA A 420 -40.35 22.64 -14.84
CA ALA A 420 -39.98 23.87 -14.14
C ALA A 420 -40.12 23.72 -12.62
N GLY A 421 -39.26 22.89 -12.01
CA GLY A 421 -39.26 22.69 -10.56
C GLY A 421 -38.17 21.78 -10.00
N ARG A 422 -37.49 20.97 -10.81
CA ARG A 422 -36.32 20.22 -10.33
C ARG A 422 -35.10 21.14 -10.31
N ARG A 423 -34.83 21.76 -9.16
CA ARG A 423 -33.46 22.20 -8.83
C ARG A 423 -32.57 20.96 -8.94
N HIS A 424 -31.85 20.84 -10.05
CA HIS A 424 -30.91 19.75 -10.28
C HIS A 424 -29.84 19.78 -9.19
N ARG A 425 -29.95 18.86 -8.22
CA ARG A 425 -29.01 18.76 -7.09
C ARG A 425 -27.67 18.26 -7.60
N ARG A 426 -26.61 18.99 -7.25
CA ARG A 426 -25.23 18.54 -7.40
C ARG A 426 -25.04 17.29 -6.54
N THR A 427 -24.43 16.25 -7.10
CA THR A 427 -24.17 14.98 -6.39
C THR A 427 -22.67 14.82 -6.18
N LEU A 428 -22.25 14.57 -4.94
CA LEU A 428 -20.85 14.22 -4.63
C LEU A 428 -20.58 12.78 -5.05
N ARG A 429 -19.44 12.56 -5.71
CA ARG A 429 -19.08 11.26 -6.31
C ARG A 429 -17.78 10.70 -5.76
N LEU A 430 -16.82 11.56 -5.41
CA LEU A 430 -15.52 11.17 -4.86
C LEU A 430 -14.93 12.31 -4.04
N VAL A 431 -14.13 11.97 -3.03
CA VAL A 431 -13.25 12.89 -2.32
C VAL A 431 -11.82 12.37 -2.40
N VAL A 432 -10.87 13.25 -2.71
CA VAL A 432 -9.44 12.99 -2.58
C VAL A 432 -8.86 14.02 -1.62
N SER A 433 -8.01 13.61 -0.69
CA SER A 433 -7.24 14.53 0.15
C SER A 433 -5.73 14.34 -0.02
N LEU A 434 -4.98 15.43 0.04
CA LEU A 434 -3.52 15.43 0.19
C LEU A 434 -3.19 16.25 1.44
N THR A 435 -2.63 15.59 2.44
CA THR A 435 -2.41 16.13 3.77
C THR A 435 -0.93 16.21 4.09
N ARG A 436 -0.48 17.38 4.57
CA ARG A 436 0.84 17.53 5.19
C ARG A 436 0.87 16.77 6.51
N HIS A 437 1.94 16.04 6.79
CA HIS A 437 2.16 15.45 8.11
C HIS A 437 2.09 16.47 9.26
N GLY A 438 1.86 15.96 10.48
CA GLY A 438 1.76 16.77 11.70
C GLY A 438 3.09 17.34 12.16
N SER A 439 3.05 18.11 13.25
CA SER A 439 4.24 18.53 13.98
C SER A 439 5.07 17.32 14.42
N ARG A 440 6.40 17.47 14.38
CA ARG A 440 7.36 16.40 14.64
C ARG A 440 8.51 16.88 15.49
N ALA A 441 9.26 15.94 16.07
CA ALA A 441 10.55 16.26 16.66
C ALA A 441 11.56 16.72 15.58
N PRO A 442 12.54 17.58 15.94
CA PRO A 442 13.60 18.01 15.03
C PRO A 442 14.41 16.83 14.45
N ASN A 443 15.13 17.08 13.36
CA ASN A 443 16.08 16.10 12.79
C ASN A 443 17.23 15.83 13.77
N THR A 444 17.85 14.65 13.69
CA THR A 444 18.97 14.28 14.57
C THR A 444 20.14 15.28 14.48
N ILE A 445 20.43 15.78 13.27
CA ILE A 445 21.50 16.75 13.02
C ILE A 445 21.31 18.07 13.79
N ALA A 446 20.07 18.41 14.20
CA ALA A 446 19.79 19.61 15.00
C ALA A 446 20.56 19.62 16.34
N LYS A 447 20.90 18.45 16.88
CA LYS A 447 21.77 18.34 18.07
C LYS A 447 23.16 18.94 17.83
N SER A 448 23.71 18.71 16.64
CA SER A 448 25.03 19.22 16.22
C SER A 448 24.93 20.68 15.76
N LEU A 449 23.83 21.05 15.10
CA LEU A 449 23.61 22.43 14.62
C LEU A 449 23.33 23.41 15.76
N CYS A 450 22.75 22.95 16.88
CA CYS A 450 22.39 23.82 18.00
C CYS A 450 22.58 23.15 19.37
N PRO A 451 23.84 22.89 19.79
CA PRO A 451 24.15 22.26 21.08
C PRO A 451 23.58 23.02 22.29
N ASN A 452 23.43 24.35 22.20
CA ASN A 452 22.81 25.14 23.27
C ASN A 452 21.30 24.85 23.44
N ASN A 453 20.64 24.20 22.47
CA ASN A 453 19.23 23.84 22.53
C ASN A 453 18.98 22.36 22.91
N LEU A 454 20.01 21.60 23.29
CA LEU A 454 19.85 20.19 23.70
C LEU A 454 18.85 20.00 24.85
N GLY A 455 18.70 21.00 25.71
CA GLY A 455 17.72 21.00 26.79
C GLY A 455 16.26 20.96 26.29
N ASN A 456 15.95 21.55 25.13
CA ASN A 456 14.63 21.39 24.49
C ASN A 456 14.55 20.09 23.71
N PHE A 457 15.63 19.70 23.02
CA PHE A 457 15.69 18.44 22.29
C PHE A 457 15.30 17.24 23.18
N ALA A 458 15.78 17.20 24.42
CA ALA A 458 15.48 16.14 25.39
C ALA A 458 14.03 16.14 25.92
N LYS A 459 13.23 17.17 25.64
CA LYS A 459 11.83 17.27 26.07
C LYS A 459 10.85 16.69 25.05
N TYR A 460 11.31 16.38 23.84
CA TYR A 460 10.49 15.67 22.88
C TYR A 460 10.30 14.23 23.35
N HIS A 461 9.05 13.82 23.43
CA HIS A 461 8.65 12.52 23.97
C HIS A 461 8.62 11.42 22.90
N VAL A 462 9.27 11.63 21.77
CA VAL A 462 9.30 10.76 20.60
C VAL A 462 10.69 10.81 19.95
N PRO A 463 11.06 9.81 19.14
CA PRO A 463 12.31 9.84 18.38
C PRO A 463 12.42 11.07 17.47
N PRO A 464 13.66 11.53 17.17
CA PRO A 464 13.90 12.55 16.17
C PRO A 464 13.13 12.25 14.89
N GLU A 465 12.64 13.30 14.22
CA GLU A 465 11.87 13.22 12.97
C GLU A 465 10.47 12.61 13.06
N GLN A 466 10.06 12.05 14.20
CA GLN A 466 8.75 11.40 14.37
C GLN A 466 7.69 12.38 14.86
N LEU A 467 6.41 12.06 14.61
CA LEU A 467 5.31 12.93 15.04
C LEU A 467 5.29 13.07 16.56
N THR A 468 5.08 14.29 17.06
CA THR A 468 4.77 14.51 18.47
C THR A 468 3.30 14.24 18.74
N GLU A 469 2.89 14.22 20.02
CA GLU A 469 1.49 14.10 20.41
C GLU A 469 0.63 15.23 19.84
N PHE A 470 1.20 16.43 19.81
CA PHE A 470 0.58 17.57 19.18
C PHE A 470 0.40 17.36 17.67
N GLY A 471 1.42 16.79 17.02
CA GLY A 471 1.34 16.38 15.62
C GLY A 471 0.24 15.37 15.34
N MET A 472 0.16 14.31 16.15
CA MET A 472 -0.88 13.28 16.03
C MET A 472 -2.27 13.87 16.24
N GLU A 473 -2.45 14.77 17.20
CA GLU A 473 -3.72 15.44 17.47
C GLU A 473 -4.17 16.36 16.31
N GLN A 474 -3.24 17.08 15.67
CA GLN A 474 -3.56 17.87 14.46
C GLN A 474 -4.17 16.99 13.36
N LEU A 475 -3.64 15.79 13.17
CA LEU A 475 -4.10 14.86 12.14
C LEU A 475 -5.39 14.17 12.54
N ARG A 476 -5.57 13.84 13.83
CA ARG A 476 -6.85 13.37 14.36
C ARG A 476 -7.96 14.39 14.10
N ARG A 477 -7.71 15.69 14.33
CA ARG A 477 -8.67 16.77 14.01
C ARG A 477 -8.96 16.90 12.51
N ALA A 478 -7.98 16.62 11.65
CA ALA A 478 -8.21 16.55 10.21
C ALA A 478 -9.19 15.41 9.88
N GLY A 479 -9.02 14.25 10.53
CA GLY A 479 -9.97 13.13 10.49
C GLY A 479 -11.36 13.49 11.00
N ASP A 480 -11.45 14.17 12.15
CA ASP A 480 -12.71 14.66 12.70
C ASP A 480 -13.43 15.58 11.72
N HIS A 481 -12.68 16.45 11.02
CA HIS A 481 -13.24 17.33 10.00
C HIS A 481 -13.82 16.53 8.82
N VAL A 482 -13.06 15.57 8.29
CA VAL A 482 -13.52 14.67 7.21
C VAL A 482 -14.77 13.91 7.67
N ARG A 483 -14.83 13.42 8.91
CA ARG A 483 -16.00 12.76 9.48
C ARG A 483 -17.20 13.70 9.54
N ALA A 484 -17.04 14.85 10.19
CA ALA A 484 -18.10 15.84 10.36
C ALA A 484 -18.71 16.24 9.00
N GLU A 485 -17.86 16.41 7.98
CA GLU A 485 -18.30 16.80 6.66
C GLU A 485 -18.94 15.65 5.88
N TYR A 486 -18.24 14.52 5.73
CA TYR A 486 -18.58 13.50 4.75
C TYR A 486 -19.38 12.33 5.34
N VAL A 487 -19.26 12.07 6.64
CA VAL A 487 -20.07 11.06 7.36
C VAL A 487 -21.30 11.73 7.98
N ASP A 488 -21.10 12.82 8.74
CA ASP A 488 -22.16 13.38 9.57
C ASP A 488 -23.07 14.33 8.79
N ARG A 489 -22.51 15.29 8.06
CA ARG A 489 -23.29 16.31 7.34
C ARG A 489 -23.78 15.84 5.98
N LEU A 490 -22.89 15.31 5.13
CA LEU A 490 -23.22 14.92 3.76
C LEU A 490 -23.74 13.50 3.62
N LYS A 491 -23.53 12.63 4.63
CA LYS A 491 -23.91 11.20 4.60
C LYS A 491 -23.38 10.49 3.35
N PHE A 492 -22.20 10.89 2.89
CA PHE A 492 -21.55 10.37 1.69
C PHE A 492 -20.71 9.12 2.00
N LEU A 493 -19.92 9.19 3.09
CA LEU A 493 -19.18 8.07 3.66
C LEU A 493 -19.97 7.40 4.77
N SER A 494 -19.74 6.11 4.94
CA SER A 494 -20.30 5.31 6.03
C SER A 494 -19.68 5.65 7.38
N PRO A 495 -20.42 5.42 8.49
CA PRO A 495 -19.86 5.59 9.83
C PRO A 495 -18.68 4.67 10.14
N THR A 496 -18.52 3.56 9.39
CA THR A 496 -17.45 2.58 9.49
C THR A 496 -16.74 2.47 8.14
N ILE A 497 -15.48 2.01 8.16
CA ILE A 497 -14.70 1.85 6.92
C ILE A 497 -15.27 0.75 6.01
N ASN A 498 -15.96 -0.24 6.58
CA ASN A 498 -16.54 -1.40 5.90
C ASN A 498 -17.68 -1.05 4.92
N GLY A 499 -18.13 0.21 4.89
CA GLY A 499 -19.28 0.61 4.10
C GLY A 499 -20.61 0.10 4.68
N PRO A 500 -21.75 0.40 4.04
CA PRO A 500 -23.07 0.07 4.56
C PRO A 500 -23.45 -1.39 4.32
N GLU A 501 -22.88 -2.01 3.28
CA GLU A 501 -23.18 -3.39 2.87
C GLU A 501 -22.05 -4.37 3.20
N HIS A 502 -20.94 -3.91 3.79
CA HIS A 502 -19.79 -4.76 4.11
C HIS A 502 -19.29 -5.57 2.90
N PHE A 503 -19.20 -4.95 1.72
CA PHE A 503 -18.68 -5.58 0.50
C PHE A 503 -17.34 -5.01 0.02
N HIS A 504 -16.97 -3.80 0.44
CA HIS A 504 -15.68 -3.19 0.15
C HIS A 504 -15.39 -2.07 1.18
N PHE A 505 -14.12 -1.71 1.35
CA PHE A 505 -13.79 -0.51 2.12
C PHE A 505 -14.14 0.76 1.32
N GLU A 506 -14.76 1.75 1.96
CA GLU A 506 -15.10 3.01 1.27
C GLU A 506 -13.96 4.04 1.26
N SER A 507 -12.92 3.81 2.08
CA SER A 507 -11.76 4.69 2.21
C SER A 507 -10.45 3.96 1.96
N TYR A 508 -9.55 4.64 1.25
CA TYR A 508 -8.19 4.19 0.97
C TYR A 508 -7.19 5.18 1.57
N PHE A 509 -6.20 4.67 2.31
CA PHE A 509 -5.15 5.48 2.92
C PHE A 509 -3.79 5.12 2.35
N ARG A 510 -3.02 6.13 1.95
CA ARG A 510 -1.66 5.96 1.47
C ARG A 510 -0.77 7.11 1.94
N ALA A 511 0.48 6.81 2.24
CA ALA A 511 1.45 7.77 2.71
C ALA A 511 2.80 7.65 1.98
N ASP A 512 3.56 8.74 2.00
CA ASP A 512 5.01 8.72 1.75
C ASP A 512 5.71 7.70 2.66
N SER A 513 6.86 7.19 2.23
CA SER A 513 7.63 6.16 2.92
C SER A 513 8.18 6.56 4.30
N ALA A 514 8.14 7.85 4.67
CA ALA A 514 8.54 8.29 6.00
C ALA A 514 7.51 7.88 7.07
N ASP A 515 7.97 7.28 8.18
CA ASP A 515 7.12 6.85 9.31
C ASP A 515 6.12 7.92 9.76
N ARG A 516 6.56 9.17 9.90
CA ARG A 516 5.71 10.31 10.28
C ARG A 516 4.50 10.53 9.34
N CYS A 517 4.63 10.19 8.06
CA CYS A 517 3.55 10.27 7.09
C CYS A 517 2.57 9.10 7.28
N GLY A 518 3.06 7.89 7.55
CA GLY A 518 2.25 6.74 7.95
C GLY A 518 1.49 6.99 9.26
N GLN A 519 2.17 7.46 10.30
CA GLN A 519 1.56 7.87 11.57
C GLN A 519 0.49 8.95 11.37
N SER A 520 0.72 9.89 10.44
CA SER A 520 -0.27 10.93 10.10
C SER A 520 -1.54 10.35 9.48
N ALA A 521 -1.39 9.38 8.58
CA ALA A 521 -2.51 8.69 7.95
C ALA A 521 -3.33 7.89 8.97
N ILE A 522 -2.67 7.16 9.86
CA ILE A 522 -3.33 6.40 10.95
C ILE A 522 -4.05 7.37 11.90
N ALA A 523 -3.40 8.46 12.32
CA ALA A 523 -4.00 9.44 13.22
C ALA A 523 -5.24 10.12 12.61
N MET A 524 -5.19 10.47 11.31
CA MET A 524 -6.37 10.95 10.58
C MET A 524 -7.46 9.87 10.50
N GLY A 525 -7.08 8.62 10.24
CA GLY A 525 -7.98 7.47 10.25
C GLY A 525 -8.72 7.31 11.59
N TYR A 526 -8.04 7.52 12.72
CA TYR A 526 -8.67 7.50 14.05
C TYR A 526 -9.66 8.64 14.30
N GLY A 527 -9.48 9.80 13.67
CA GLY A 527 -10.49 10.88 13.70
C GLY A 527 -11.69 10.57 12.80
N LEU A 528 -11.44 9.95 11.64
CA LEU A 528 -12.51 9.57 10.70
C LEU A 528 -13.36 8.40 11.24
N TYR A 529 -12.69 7.39 11.78
CA TYR A 529 -13.23 6.13 12.31
C TYR A 529 -12.80 5.96 13.78
N PRO A 530 -13.42 6.70 14.70
CA PRO A 530 -13.09 6.64 16.12
C PRO A 530 -13.49 5.31 16.76
N ASP A 531 -13.12 5.10 18.01
CA ASP A 531 -13.48 3.88 18.73
C ASP A 531 -14.99 3.60 18.73
N GLY A 532 -15.33 2.33 18.55
CA GLY A 532 -16.70 1.87 18.38
C GLY A 532 -17.17 1.82 16.93
N THR A 533 -16.36 2.27 15.96
CA THR A 533 -16.63 2.06 14.52
C THR A 533 -15.92 0.84 13.94
N GLY A 534 -15.12 0.13 14.74
CA GLY A 534 -14.51 -1.15 14.38
C GLY A 534 -15.57 -2.25 14.17
N PRO A 535 -15.17 -3.44 13.71
CA PRO A 535 -16.02 -4.62 13.75
C PRO A 535 -16.59 -4.84 15.16
N LYS A 536 -17.73 -5.54 15.25
CA LYS A 536 -18.32 -5.90 16.55
C LYS A 536 -17.24 -6.53 17.45
N GLY A 537 -17.30 -6.26 18.76
CA GLY A 537 -16.36 -6.72 19.80
C GLY A 537 -14.88 -6.36 19.66
N PHE A 538 -14.45 -5.80 18.52
CA PHE A 538 -13.17 -5.14 18.35
C PHE A 538 -13.36 -3.62 18.28
N LYS A 539 -13.30 -2.96 19.46
CA LYS A 539 -13.59 -1.52 19.61
C LYS A 539 -12.76 -0.63 18.65
N LYS A 540 -11.54 -1.05 18.32
CA LYS A 540 -10.60 -0.29 17.49
C LYS A 540 -10.86 -0.58 16.02
N GLN A 541 -10.74 0.42 15.15
CA GLN A 541 -10.72 0.20 13.71
C GLN A 541 -9.27 0.20 13.23
N PRO A 542 -8.68 -0.94 12.82
CA PRO A 542 -7.39 -0.95 12.16
C PRO A 542 -7.48 -0.18 10.83
N ILE A 543 -6.57 0.78 10.62
CA ILE A 543 -6.48 1.62 9.43
C ILE A 543 -5.25 1.18 8.64
N SER A 544 -5.44 0.33 7.63
CA SER A 544 -4.36 -0.06 6.72
C SER A 544 -3.87 1.17 5.94
N VAL A 545 -2.56 1.41 5.96
CA VAL A 545 -1.93 2.51 5.21
C VAL A 545 -0.90 1.92 4.27
N TYR A 546 -1.08 2.18 2.98
CA TYR A 546 -0.12 1.78 1.97
C TYR A 546 1.09 2.70 2.01
N MET A 547 2.28 2.12 2.13
CA MET A 547 3.56 2.83 2.22
C MET A 547 4.60 2.05 1.42
N GLN A 548 5.03 2.60 0.28
CA GLN A 548 6.10 1.97 -0.49
C GLN A 548 7.46 2.15 0.19
N LEU A 549 8.39 1.25 -0.10
CA LEU A 549 9.80 1.51 0.22
C LEU A 549 10.30 2.71 -0.57
N LEU A 550 11.25 3.46 0.01
CA LEU A 550 11.75 4.71 -0.56
C LEU A 550 12.25 4.54 -2.02
N GLN A 551 12.90 3.42 -2.34
CA GLN A 551 13.36 3.16 -3.71
C GLN A 551 12.22 3.05 -4.74
N ASN A 552 11.01 2.69 -4.30
CA ASN A 552 9.84 2.47 -5.16
C ASN A 552 8.82 3.62 -5.04
N GLU A 553 9.05 4.58 -4.15
CA GLU A 553 8.08 5.65 -3.85
C GLU A 553 8.24 6.84 -4.81
N HIS A 554 7.66 6.71 -5.99
CA HIS A 554 7.75 7.71 -7.06
C HIS A 554 6.57 8.69 -7.08
N GLU A 555 5.45 8.35 -6.44
CA GLU A 555 4.33 9.26 -6.32
C GLU A 555 4.60 10.34 -5.26
N PHE A 556 5.22 9.98 -4.13
CA PHE A 556 5.51 10.96 -3.06
C PHE A 556 6.96 11.45 -3.00
N ALA A 557 7.92 10.62 -3.45
CA ALA A 557 9.34 10.84 -3.16
C ALA A 557 10.25 10.70 -4.39
N ALA A 558 9.77 11.02 -5.60
CA ALA A 558 10.59 10.97 -6.82
C ALA A 558 11.96 11.70 -6.68
N PRO A 559 12.06 12.89 -6.03
CA PRO A 559 13.33 13.59 -5.78
C PRO A 559 14.33 12.84 -4.87
N LYS A 560 13.86 11.89 -4.07
CA LYS A 560 14.70 11.05 -3.21
C LYS A 560 15.05 9.71 -3.87
N GLY A 561 14.23 9.24 -4.81
CA GLY A 561 14.47 8.05 -5.62
C GLY A 561 15.06 8.40 -7.00
N PRO A 562 14.34 8.13 -8.11
CA PRO A 562 14.89 8.21 -9.46
C PRO A 562 15.38 9.60 -9.86
N CYS A 563 14.81 10.67 -9.31
CA CYS A 563 15.19 12.04 -9.61
C CYS A 563 16.34 12.57 -8.74
N LYS A 564 16.96 11.74 -7.89
CA LYS A 564 18.01 12.18 -6.94
C LYS A 564 19.16 12.92 -7.61
N ALA A 565 19.64 12.43 -8.75
CA ALA A 565 20.75 13.05 -9.48
C ALA A 565 20.37 14.42 -10.05
N VAL A 566 19.19 14.51 -10.68
CA VAL A 566 18.63 15.77 -11.20
C VAL A 566 18.43 16.79 -10.08
N ASN A 567 17.78 16.36 -9.00
CA ASN A 567 17.52 17.20 -7.85
C ASN A 567 18.83 17.74 -7.24
N LYS A 568 19.84 16.88 -7.09
CA LYS A 568 21.16 17.29 -6.59
C LYS A 568 21.81 18.36 -7.47
N ALA A 569 21.72 18.23 -8.78
CA ALA A 569 22.28 19.23 -9.71
C ALA A 569 21.58 20.59 -9.57
N ASP A 570 20.25 20.61 -9.53
CA ASP A 570 19.45 21.83 -9.39
C ASP A 570 19.68 22.51 -8.02
N ILE A 571 19.80 21.70 -6.97
CA ILE A 571 20.14 22.15 -5.62
C ILE A 571 21.53 22.81 -5.59
N ASN A 572 22.54 22.19 -6.19
CA ASN A 572 23.90 22.73 -6.22
C ASN A 572 23.95 24.05 -6.99
N LEU A 573 23.22 24.15 -8.10
CA LEU A 573 23.11 25.40 -8.86
C LEU A 573 22.47 26.50 -7.99
N TYR A 574 21.37 26.20 -7.31
CA TYR A 574 20.72 27.16 -6.41
C TYR A 574 21.66 27.63 -5.28
N GLN A 575 22.34 26.69 -4.61
CA GLN A 575 23.26 26.99 -3.51
C GLN A 575 24.40 27.91 -3.92
N THR A 576 24.97 27.70 -5.11
CA THR A 576 26.12 28.48 -5.62
C THR A 576 25.74 29.81 -6.28
N THR A 577 24.43 30.07 -6.45
CA THR A 577 23.92 31.30 -7.06
C THR A 577 23.00 32.04 -6.08
N ARG A 578 21.69 31.93 -6.27
CA ARG A 578 20.67 32.64 -5.50
C ARG A 578 20.72 32.34 -4.00
N GLY A 579 21.02 31.10 -3.63
CA GLY A 579 21.19 30.69 -2.23
C GLY A 579 22.33 31.45 -1.54
N ALA A 580 23.49 31.57 -2.20
CA ALA A 580 24.64 32.31 -1.67
C ALA A 580 24.35 33.81 -1.50
N GLU A 581 23.64 34.42 -2.46
CA GLU A 581 23.21 35.83 -2.36
C GLU A 581 22.33 36.08 -1.12
N LEU A 582 21.35 35.21 -0.89
CA LEU A 582 20.44 35.32 0.25
C LEU A 582 21.15 35.09 1.58
N ILE A 583 22.07 34.13 1.63
CA ILE A 583 22.91 33.87 2.81
C ILE A 583 23.75 35.10 3.15
N GLU A 584 24.40 35.70 2.16
CA GLU A 584 25.20 36.92 2.37
C GLU A 584 24.34 38.10 2.85
N ALA A 585 23.18 38.29 2.21
CA ALA A 585 22.23 39.34 2.60
C ALA A 585 21.71 39.19 4.04
N ASN A 586 21.74 37.97 4.60
CA ASN A 586 21.28 37.65 5.94
C ASN A 586 22.42 37.29 6.90
N ARG A 587 23.68 37.57 6.54
CA ARG A 587 24.89 37.22 7.30
C ARG A 587 24.79 37.55 8.79
N ALA A 588 24.41 38.79 9.13
CA ALA A 588 24.35 39.24 10.52
C ALA A 588 23.32 38.47 11.36
N MET A 589 22.17 38.12 10.77
CA MET A 589 21.15 37.30 11.43
C MET A 589 21.65 35.86 11.62
N LEU A 590 22.29 35.29 10.60
CA LEU A 590 22.85 33.93 10.66
C LEU A 590 23.99 33.80 11.68
N GLU A 591 24.90 34.79 11.73
CA GLU A 591 25.93 34.90 12.77
C GLU A 591 25.29 34.96 14.15
N LYS A 592 24.20 35.74 14.30
CA LYS A 592 23.47 35.81 15.57
C LYS A 592 22.86 34.47 15.97
N VAL A 593 22.25 33.75 15.03
CA VAL A 593 21.72 32.41 15.27
C VAL A 593 22.84 31.43 15.64
N GLY A 594 24.00 31.51 14.99
CA GLY A 594 25.19 30.74 15.34
C GLY A 594 25.63 30.97 16.79
N GLU A 595 25.77 32.22 17.21
CA GLU A 595 26.09 32.58 18.59
C GLU A 595 25.10 31.97 19.58
N LEU A 596 23.79 32.09 19.31
CA LEU A 596 22.74 31.52 20.16
C LEU A 596 22.87 30.00 20.25
N CYS A 597 23.13 29.35 19.13
CA CYS A 597 23.27 27.90 19.05
C CYS A 597 24.59 27.37 19.60
N GLY A 598 25.60 28.22 19.76
CA GLY A 598 26.93 27.82 20.21
C GLY A 598 27.77 27.21 19.09
N VAL A 599 27.49 27.56 17.83
CA VAL A 599 28.23 27.08 16.65
C VAL A 599 28.55 28.23 15.72
N ASN A 600 29.54 28.03 14.87
CA ASN A 600 29.73 28.88 13.71
C ASN A 600 28.92 28.30 12.54
N VAL A 601 27.90 29.04 12.06
CA VAL A 601 27.02 28.61 10.97
C VAL A 601 27.77 28.30 9.67
N TRP A 602 28.97 28.87 9.48
CA TRP A 602 29.82 28.61 8.31
C TRP A 602 30.48 27.23 8.36
N ASP A 603 30.54 26.61 9.54
CA ASP A 603 31.15 25.28 9.74
C ASP A 603 30.12 24.15 9.57
N ILE A 604 28.84 24.46 9.31
CA ILE A 604 27.78 23.46 9.07
C ILE A 604 28.19 22.38 8.07
N PRO A 605 28.75 22.70 6.88
CA PRO A 605 29.16 21.68 5.91
C PRO A 605 30.29 20.76 6.39
N ASN A 606 31.01 21.15 7.45
CA ASN A 606 32.13 20.41 8.02
C ASN A 606 31.75 19.62 9.27
N LEU A 607 30.50 19.72 9.75
CA LEU A 607 30.03 18.94 10.89
C LEU A 607 29.95 17.44 10.55
N PRO A 608 30.04 16.55 11.55
CA PRO A 608 29.67 15.15 11.37
C PRO A 608 28.24 15.05 10.84
N ASP A 609 28.05 14.30 9.75
CA ASP A 609 26.80 14.23 8.98
C ASP A 609 26.31 15.60 8.48
N GLY A 610 27.24 16.52 8.28
CA GLY A 610 27.00 17.90 7.86
C GLY A 610 26.27 17.95 6.52
N GLU A 611 25.25 18.78 6.49
CA GLU A 611 24.51 19.10 5.27
C GLU A 611 25.04 20.40 4.66
N ASP A 612 24.58 20.73 3.46
CA ASP A 612 24.83 22.06 2.92
C ASP A 612 24.22 23.16 3.82
N ILE A 613 24.82 24.34 3.80
CA ILE A 613 24.42 25.47 4.65
C ILE A 613 22.94 25.85 4.49
N VAL A 614 22.36 25.73 3.29
CA VAL A 614 20.93 26.05 3.05
C VAL A 614 20.05 25.05 3.80
N THR A 615 20.38 23.76 3.75
CA THR A 615 19.66 22.73 4.50
C THR A 615 19.87 22.88 6.01
N GLY A 616 21.08 23.23 6.47
CA GLY A 616 21.34 23.53 7.88
C GLY A 616 20.55 24.74 8.42
N ILE A 617 20.42 25.83 7.65
CA ILE A 617 19.54 26.96 8.00
C ILE A 617 18.09 26.49 8.14
N LYS A 618 17.65 25.63 7.21
CA LYS A 618 16.30 25.06 7.24
C LYS A 618 16.08 24.17 8.47
N ASP A 619 17.07 23.41 8.90
CA ASP A 619 16.97 22.55 10.09
C ASP A 619 16.99 23.36 11.40
N LEU A 620 17.77 24.44 11.48
CA LEU A 620 17.71 25.40 12.60
C LEU A 620 16.33 26.08 12.69
N ALA A 621 15.81 26.57 11.57
CA ALA A 621 14.49 27.22 11.50
C ALA A 621 13.36 26.26 11.89
N ASP A 622 13.38 25.03 11.35
CA ASP A 622 12.40 23.99 11.68
C ASP A 622 12.48 23.65 13.17
N MET A 623 13.67 23.52 13.77
CA MET A 623 13.82 23.26 15.21
C MET A 623 13.17 24.36 16.06
N PHE A 624 13.43 25.65 15.78
CA PHE A 624 12.79 26.76 16.50
C PHE A 624 11.27 26.79 16.31
N THR A 625 10.81 26.49 15.10
CA THR A 625 9.39 26.37 14.78
C THR A 625 8.75 25.25 15.60
N PHE A 626 9.40 24.08 15.70
CA PHE A 626 8.88 22.92 16.43
C PHE A 626 8.86 23.17 17.93
N ASP A 627 9.90 23.81 18.49
CA ASP A 627 9.93 24.18 19.91
C ASP A 627 8.75 25.10 20.26
N LYS A 628 8.49 26.10 19.42
CA LYS A 628 7.33 27.00 19.56
C LYS A 628 6.00 26.25 19.45
N GLN A 629 5.85 25.36 18.47
CA GLN A 629 4.63 24.56 18.30
C GLN A 629 4.36 23.62 19.48
N GLN A 630 5.42 23.08 20.08
CA GLN A 630 5.36 22.22 21.24
C GLN A 630 5.20 22.99 22.57
N GLY A 631 5.20 24.34 22.51
CA GLY A 631 5.10 25.19 23.69
C GLY A 631 6.35 25.16 24.58
N LEU A 632 7.51 24.79 24.02
CA LEU A 632 8.78 24.81 24.74
C LEU A 632 9.29 26.24 24.88
N THR A 633 10.07 26.49 25.94
CA THR A 633 10.71 27.78 26.15
C THR A 633 11.67 28.07 25.01
N PRO A 634 11.59 29.24 24.34
CA PRO A 634 12.55 29.61 23.31
C PRO A 634 13.99 29.56 23.83
N LEU A 635 14.93 29.25 22.94
CA LEU A 635 16.36 29.30 23.24
C LEU A 635 16.71 30.67 23.82
N ASN A 636 17.55 30.70 24.86
CA ASN A 636 17.88 31.95 25.54
C ASN A 636 18.49 32.97 24.55
N GLY A 637 17.88 34.15 24.45
CA GLY A 637 18.27 35.21 23.51
C GLY A 637 17.63 35.13 22.13
N LEU A 638 16.88 34.07 21.80
CA LEU A 638 16.08 34.00 20.57
C LEU A 638 14.84 34.89 20.70
N THR A 639 14.87 36.05 20.05
CA THR A 639 13.72 36.96 20.01
C THR A 639 12.71 36.54 18.94
N PRO A 640 11.42 36.95 19.07
CA PRO A 640 10.42 36.67 18.03
C PRO A 640 10.82 37.19 16.64
N GLU A 641 11.56 38.30 16.59
CA GLU A 641 12.03 38.89 15.33
C GLU A 641 13.12 38.05 14.67
N VAL A 642 14.14 37.60 15.43
CA VAL A 642 15.19 36.72 14.89
C VAL A 642 14.60 35.39 14.42
N GLN A 643 13.67 34.83 15.20
CA GLN A 643 12.95 33.61 14.81
C GLN A 643 12.17 33.83 13.51
N ARG A 644 11.41 34.92 13.38
CA ARG A 644 10.67 35.24 12.15
C ARG A 644 11.60 35.37 10.94
N GLN A 645 12.73 36.05 11.09
CA GLN A 645 13.70 36.25 10.01
C GLN A 645 14.31 34.94 9.51
N ILE A 646 14.72 34.03 10.41
CA ILE A 646 15.27 32.74 9.99
C ILE A 646 14.19 31.82 9.40
N GLU A 647 12.95 31.88 9.91
CA GLU A 647 11.80 31.16 9.33
C GLU A 647 11.48 31.66 7.91
N GLU A 648 11.52 32.98 7.68
CA GLU A 648 11.35 33.61 6.36
C GLU A 648 12.46 33.23 5.38
N LEU A 649 13.72 33.27 5.81
CA LEU A 649 14.85 32.86 4.97
C LEU A 649 14.77 31.37 4.62
N SER A 650 14.51 30.51 5.61
CA SER A 650 14.35 29.06 5.42
C SER A 650 13.23 28.74 4.43
N PHE A 651 12.07 29.39 4.57
CA PHE A 651 10.96 29.17 3.66
C PHE A 651 11.24 29.70 2.25
N THR A 652 11.92 30.85 2.12
CA THR A 652 12.38 31.39 0.84
C THR A 652 13.31 30.42 0.13
N HIS A 653 14.30 29.89 0.86
CA HIS A 653 15.19 28.86 0.35
C HIS A 653 14.43 27.61 -0.12
N LEU A 654 13.49 27.09 0.66
CA LEU A 654 12.68 25.93 0.26
C LEU A 654 11.93 26.20 -1.05
N MET A 655 11.25 27.34 -1.15
CA MET A 655 10.41 27.67 -2.30
C MET A 655 11.25 27.90 -3.57
N GLU A 656 12.29 28.74 -3.48
CA GLU A 656 13.12 29.05 -4.65
C GLU A 656 13.99 27.85 -5.07
N ARG A 657 14.50 27.04 -4.13
CA ARG A 657 15.32 25.86 -4.43
C ARG A 657 14.54 24.79 -5.19
N TYR A 658 13.25 24.63 -4.93
CA TYR A 658 12.45 23.52 -5.46
C TYR A 658 11.42 23.90 -6.52
N TYR A 659 11.02 25.17 -6.64
CA TYR A 659 9.91 25.56 -7.51
C TYR A 659 10.18 26.77 -8.41
N SER A 660 11.44 27.21 -8.54
CA SER A 660 11.80 28.35 -9.40
C SER A 660 11.52 28.11 -10.89
N THR A 661 11.43 26.85 -11.33
CA THR A 661 11.12 26.50 -12.72
C THR A 661 9.97 25.50 -12.82
N PRO A 662 9.15 25.55 -13.89
CA PRO A 662 8.11 24.54 -14.13
C PRO A 662 8.65 23.10 -14.16
N ARG A 663 9.85 22.90 -14.72
CA ARG A 663 10.53 21.60 -14.74
C ARG A 663 10.76 21.05 -13.33
N GLN A 664 11.19 21.90 -12.39
CA GLN A 664 11.39 21.47 -11.01
C GLN A 664 10.07 21.09 -10.35
N VAL A 665 9.01 21.87 -10.57
CA VAL A 665 7.66 21.54 -10.09
C VAL A 665 7.25 20.14 -10.56
N THR A 666 7.48 19.80 -11.84
CA THR A 666 7.08 18.50 -12.39
C THR A 666 7.76 17.32 -11.69
N TYR A 667 9.08 17.32 -11.51
CA TYR A 667 9.75 16.19 -10.86
C TYR A 667 9.57 16.17 -9.34
N TRP A 668 9.29 17.32 -8.70
CA TRP A 668 8.95 17.38 -7.28
C TRP A 668 7.57 16.82 -6.98
N VAL A 669 6.58 17.08 -7.84
CA VAL A 669 5.25 16.47 -7.75
C VAL A 669 5.29 14.98 -8.16
N GLY A 670 6.24 14.61 -9.03
CA GLY A 670 6.48 13.22 -9.40
C GLY A 670 5.23 12.55 -9.97
N GLY A 671 5.00 11.28 -9.59
CA GLY A 671 3.84 10.52 -10.03
C GLY A 671 2.50 10.90 -9.39
N PHE A 672 2.48 11.80 -8.39
CA PHE A 672 1.24 12.14 -7.69
C PHE A 672 0.21 12.82 -8.59
N ALA A 673 0.65 13.63 -9.55
CA ALA A 673 -0.26 14.33 -10.47
C ALA A 673 -1.09 13.33 -11.31
N ASP A 674 -0.42 12.30 -11.84
CA ASP A 674 -1.07 11.23 -12.60
C ASP A 674 -2.00 10.40 -11.71
N LEU A 675 -1.57 10.09 -10.47
CA LEU A 675 -2.39 9.39 -9.48
C LEU A 675 -3.66 10.18 -9.13
N LEU A 676 -3.54 11.50 -8.92
CA LEU A 676 -4.67 12.38 -8.63
C LEU A 676 -5.67 12.36 -9.79
N LEU A 677 -5.21 12.56 -11.02
CA LEU A 677 -6.09 12.50 -12.20
C LEU A 677 -6.76 11.13 -12.34
N LYS A 678 -6.00 10.04 -12.19
CA LYS A 678 -6.54 8.67 -12.24
C LYS A 678 -7.71 8.51 -11.27
N ASN A 679 -7.61 9.03 -10.05
CA ASN A 679 -8.68 8.95 -9.07
C ASN A 679 -9.86 9.85 -9.42
N LEU A 680 -9.62 11.12 -9.77
CA LEU A 680 -10.69 12.08 -10.08
C LEU A 680 -11.55 11.64 -11.27
N HIS A 681 -11.00 10.85 -12.19
CA HIS A 681 -11.71 10.25 -13.32
C HIS A 681 -12.42 8.92 -12.99
N GLN A 682 -12.20 8.29 -11.84
CA GLN A 682 -12.90 7.04 -11.51
C GLN A 682 -14.44 7.15 -11.60
N PRO A 683 -15.08 8.23 -11.08
CA PRO A 683 -16.54 8.31 -11.08
C PRO A 683 -17.17 8.63 -12.44
N THR A 684 -16.36 8.91 -13.48
CA THR A 684 -16.86 9.17 -14.83
C THR A 684 -17.07 7.88 -15.62
N LYS A 685 -16.56 6.75 -15.12
CA LYS A 685 -16.72 5.44 -15.77
C LYS A 685 -18.17 4.95 -15.66
N PRO A 686 -18.73 4.32 -16.72
CA PRO A 686 -20.14 3.87 -16.74
C PRO A 686 -20.46 2.85 -15.65
N VAL A 687 -19.49 2.01 -15.34
CA VAL A 687 -19.52 1.07 -14.22
C VAL A 687 -18.33 1.46 -13.34
N PRO A 688 -18.56 1.94 -12.10
CA PRO A 688 -17.48 2.07 -11.13
C PRO A 688 -16.76 0.72 -11.04
N GLY A 689 -15.43 0.71 -11.05
CA GLY A 689 -14.69 -0.54 -10.86
C GLY A 689 -15.19 -1.23 -9.60
N GLU A 690 -15.37 -2.56 -9.64
CA GLU A 690 -15.65 -3.32 -8.41
C GLU A 690 -14.62 -2.93 -7.35
N GLY A 691 -15.07 -2.50 -6.17
CA GLY A 691 -14.20 -2.05 -5.08
C GLY A 691 -13.65 -0.62 -5.20
N ALA A 692 -14.21 0.25 -6.05
CA ALA A 692 -13.81 1.66 -6.10
C ALA A 692 -14.09 2.39 -4.77
N PHE A 693 -13.07 3.08 -4.24
CA PHE A 693 -13.19 3.85 -3.00
C PHE A 693 -13.95 5.17 -3.24
N LYS A 694 -14.69 5.62 -2.21
CA LYS A 694 -15.34 6.93 -2.19
C LYS A 694 -14.40 8.04 -1.71
N TYR A 695 -13.43 7.68 -0.87
CA TYR A 695 -12.45 8.60 -0.30
C TYR A 695 -11.03 8.07 -0.42
N TYR A 696 -10.14 8.86 -1.02
CA TYR A 696 -8.70 8.60 -1.06
C TYR A 696 -7.99 9.61 -0.15
N SER A 697 -7.26 9.12 0.85
CA SER A 697 -6.50 9.94 1.81
C SER A 697 -5.00 9.78 1.58
N TYR A 698 -4.35 10.85 1.11
CA TYR A 698 -2.91 10.87 0.84
C TYR A 698 -2.16 11.71 1.86
N HIS A 699 -1.01 11.23 2.33
CA HIS A 699 -0.21 11.89 3.35
C HIS A 699 1.25 12.05 2.90
N GLY A 700 1.74 13.29 2.88
CA GLY A 700 3.08 13.62 2.41
C GLY A 700 3.72 14.79 3.14
N HIS A 701 4.83 15.27 2.60
CA HIS A 701 5.52 16.46 3.12
C HIS A 701 4.93 17.76 2.56
N ARG A 702 5.28 18.90 3.19
CA ARG A 702 4.83 20.23 2.76
C ARG A 702 5.26 20.56 1.33
N GLU A 703 6.40 20.01 0.91
CA GLU A 703 6.99 20.14 -0.41
C GLU A 703 6.02 19.64 -1.49
N MET A 704 5.40 18.46 -1.29
CA MET A 704 4.42 17.92 -2.24
C MET A 704 3.19 18.84 -2.40
N LEU A 705 2.69 19.42 -1.30
CA LEU A 705 1.54 20.34 -1.34
C LEU A 705 1.90 21.64 -2.06
N HIS A 706 3.09 22.20 -1.84
CA HIS A 706 3.56 23.38 -2.56
C HIS A 706 3.80 23.09 -4.05
N GLY A 707 4.44 21.97 -4.38
CA GLY A 707 4.65 21.56 -5.77
C GLY A 707 3.31 21.41 -6.51
N LEU A 708 2.35 20.68 -5.92
CA LEU A 708 1.03 20.52 -6.51
C LEU A 708 0.28 21.86 -6.59
N GLY A 709 0.38 22.71 -5.58
CA GLY A 709 -0.18 24.05 -5.59
C GLY A 709 0.34 24.89 -6.75
N LYS A 710 1.67 24.91 -6.97
CA LYS A 710 2.28 25.61 -8.12
C LYS A 710 1.85 25.04 -9.46
N MET A 711 1.72 23.72 -9.58
CA MET A 711 1.20 23.07 -10.79
C MET A 711 -0.24 23.51 -11.08
N LEU A 712 -1.10 23.56 -10.05
CA LEU A 712 -2.52 23.91 -10.19
C LEU A 712 -2.82 25.41 -10.27
N GLY A 713 -1.85 26.28 -9.97
CA GLY A 713 -2.12 27.71 -9.78
C GLY A 713 -2.94 27.95 -8.50
N TRP A 714 -2.47 27.37 -7.40
CA TRP A 714 -3.05 27.49 -6.07
C TRP A 714 -1.95 27.96 -5.10
N ASP A 715 -1.97 29.25 -4.79
CA ASP A 715 -1.13 29.86 -3.76
C ASP A 715 -1.82 29.77 -2.39
N PHE A 716 -1.05 29.52 -1.33
CA PHE A 716 -1.55 29.43 0.05
C PHE A 716 -1.37 30.77 0.76
N HIS A 717 -2.35 31.17 1.59
CA HIS A 717 -2.32 32.46 2.28
C HIS A 717 -2.74 32.32 3.75
N PHE A 718 -1.83 31.81 4.57
CA PHE A 718 -1.99 31.75 6.03
C PHE A 718 -1.41 33.01 6.69
N GLU A 719 -2.24 33.71 7.48
CA GLU A 719 -1.83 34.91 8.19
C GLU A 719 -0.71 34.64 9.19
N GLY A 720 0.31 35.51 9.19
CA GLY A 720 1.43 35.45 10.14
C GLY A 720 2.43 34.32 9.89
N LEU A 721 2.28 33.53 8.82
CA LEU A 721 3.27 32.54 8.40
C LEU A 721 4.27 33.13 7.39
N PRO A 722 5.53 32.63 7.35
CA PRO A 722 6.51 33.00 6.34
C PRO A 722 5.97 32.93 4.92
N THR A 723 6.36 33.87 4.06
CA THR A 723 5.91 33.93 2.66
C THR A 723 7.08 33.98 1.68
N ALA A 724 6.96 33.27 0.56
CA ALA A 724 7.90 33.32 -0.55
C ALA A 724 7.18 32.93 -1.85
N MET A 725 7.59 33.52 -2.99
CA MET A 725 6.97 33.27 -4.29
C MET A 725 5.43 33.37 -4.27
N ASN A 726 4.89 34.43 -3.64
CA ASN A 726 3.44 34.70 -3.49
C ASN A 726 2.63 33.64 -2.72
N THR A 727 3.26 32.73 -2.00
CA THR A 727 2.56 31.78 -1.12
C THR A 727 3.14 31.84 0.29
N SER A 728 2.32 31.56 1.30
CA SER A 728 2.77 31.32 2.66
C SER A 728 3.25 29.88 2.83
N SER A 729 3.97 29.63 3.92
CA SER A 729 4.17 28.27 4.44
C SER A 729 2.85 27.69 4.96
N LEU A 730 2.86 26.39 5.29
CA LEU A 730 1.66 25.64 5.68
C LEU A 730 1.67 25.34 7.18
N HIS A 731 0.51 25.37 7.83
CA HIS A 731 0.36 24.75 9.15
C HIS A 731 0.55 23.23 9.05
N PRO A 732 1.08 22.57 10.09
CA PRO A 732 1.09 21.11 10.14
C PRO A 732 -0.35 20.56 10.12
N GLY A 733 -0.55 19.42 9.45
CA GLY A 733 -1.90 18.87 9.24
C GLY A 733 -2.76 19.63 8.21
N SER A 734 -2.21 20.60 7.46
CA SER A 734 -2.96 21.23 6.36
C SER A 734 -3.33 20.20 5.30
N THR A 735 -4.58 20.24 4.84
CA THR A 735 -5.18 19.25 3.93
C THR A 735 -5.79 19.94 2.71
N MET A 736 -5.30 19.61 1.52
CA MET A 736 -5.97 19.93 0.26
C MET A 736 -7.06 18.88 0.01
N LEU A 737 -8.28 19.31 -0.31
CA LEU A 737 -9.42 18.45 -0.59
C LEU A 737 -9.91 18.70 -2.02
N PHE A 738 -10.14 17.63 -2.77
CA PHE A 738 -10.68 17.64 -4.12
C PHE A 738 -11.97 16.82 -4.13
N GLU A 739 -13.11 17.48 -4.34
CA GLU A 739 -14.41 16.83 -4.43
C GLU A 739 -14.84 16.72 -5.90
N VAL A 740 -15.02 15.50 -6.40
CA VAL A 740 -15.64 15.28 -7.72
C VAL A 740 -17.14 15.31 -7.56
N ARG A 741 -17.81 16.20 -8.27
CA ARG A 741 -19.26 16.35 -8.27
C ARG A 741 -19.82 16.25 -9.68
N SER A 742 -21.06 15.78 -9.79
CA SER A 742 -21.79 15.69 -11.05
C SER A 742 -23.06 16.54 -11.06
N ARG A 743 -23.36 17.18 -12.19
CA ARG A 743 -24.62 17.88 -12.48
C ARG A 743 -24.96 17.71 -13.96
N ASN A 744 -26.11 17.12 -14.28
CA ASN A 744 -26.58 16.88 -15.65
C ASN A 744 -25.50 16.20 -16.52
N ASP A 745 -24.97 15.08 -16.02
CA ASP A 745 -23.91 14.27 -16.64
C ASP A 745 -22.56 14.98 -16.89
N SER A 746 -22.44 16.24 -16.45
CA SER A 746 -21.17 16.98 -16.42
C SER A 746 -20.49 16.83 -15.07
N PHE A 747 -19.17 16.65 -15.07
CA PHE A 747 -18.34 16.51 -13.87
C PHE A 747 -17.49 17.75 -13.62
N PHE A 748 -17.34 18.11 -12.36
CA PHE A 748 -16.52 19.23 -11.90
C PHE A 748 -15.81 18.88 -10.59
N VAL A 749 -14.71 19.57 -10.33
CA VAL A 749 -13.88 19.45 -9.14
C VAL A 749 -14.08 20.70 -8.29
N ASN A 750 -14.49 20.52 -7.04
CA ASN A 750 -14.42 21.56 -6.03
C ASN A 750 -13.21 21.36 -5.14
N THR A 751 -12.43 22.43 -4.97
CA THR A 751 -11.22 22.42 -4.15
C THR A 751 -11.43 23.14 -2.83
N PHE A 752 -10.88 22.57 -1.76
CA PHE A 752 -10.91 23.18 -0.43
C PHE A 752 -9.56 23.04 0.26
N LEU A 753 -9.20 24.05 1.06
CA LEU A 753 -8.11 23.96 2.01
C LEU A 753 -8.69 23.76 3.40
N TRP A 754 -8.14 22.83 4.18
CA TRP A 754 -8.40 22.75 5.60
C TRP A 754 -7.11 22.85 6.39
N SER A 755 -7.14 23.54 7.53
CA SER A 755 -6.08 23.47 8.53
C SER A 755 -6.68 23.45 9.94
N PRO A 756 -5.95 22.93 10.94
CA PRO A 756 -6.42 22.95 12.32
C PRO A 756 -6.57 24.38 12.90
N HIS A 757 -6.02 25.40 12.24
CA HIS A 757 -6.04 26.79 12.70
C HIS A 757 -7.09 27.65 11.97
N THR A 758 -7.35 27.39 10.69
CA THR A 758 -8.24 28.21 9.85
C THR A 758 -9.56 27.53 9.51
N GLY A 759 -9.70 26.22 9.78
CA GLY A 759 -10.87 25.46 9.34
C GLY A 759 -10.88 25.26 7.82
N ARG A 760 -12.06 24.96 7.27
CA ARG A 760 -12.25 24.65 5.84
C ARG A 760 -12.59 25.91 5.04
N GLU A 761 -11.87 26.14 3.96
CA GLU A 761 -12.10 27.21 3.00
C GLU A 761 -12.24 26.66 1.58
N ALA A 762 -13.19 27.18 0.81
CA ALA A 762 -13.32 26.85 -0.62
C ALA A 762 -12.31 27.65 -1.44
N VAL A 763 -11.56 26.98 -2.31
CA VAL A 763 -10.51 27.61 -3.11
C VAL A 763 -10.93 27.61 -4.57
N LYS A 764 -10.86 28.77 -5.23
CA LYS A 764 -10.90 28.86 -6.69
C LYS A 764 -9.46 28.79 -7.20
N LEU A 765 -9.15 27.80 -8.04
CA LEU A 765 -7.84 27.71 -8.69
C LEU A 765 -7.69 28.83 -9.74
N ASP A 766 -6.53 29.47 -9.79
CA ASP A 766 -6.28 30.59 -10.71
C ASP A 766 -6.36 30.18 -12.17
N LYS A 767 -5.95 28.94 -12.46
CA LYS A 767 -5.99 28.34 -13.79
C LYS A 767 -7.35 27.76 -14.17
N CYS A 768 -8.36 27.84 -13.28
CA CYS A 768 -9.72 27.42 -13.56
C CYS A 768 -10.66 28.60 -13.80
N SER A 769 -11.57 28.42 -14.77
CA SER A 769 -12.59 29.38 -15.17
C SER A 769 -13.59 29.71 -14.05
N ALA A 770 -13.84 28.76 -13.14
CA ALA A 770 -14.79 28.88 -12.04
C ALA A 770 -14.35 28.13 -10.78
N ILE A 771 -15.00 28.43 -9.66
CA ILE A 771 -14.79 27.70 -8.38
C ILE A 771 -15.23 26.23 -8.46
N ASP A 772 -16.21 25.94 -9.32
CA ASP A 772 -16.60 24.60 -9.73
C ASP A 772 -15.83 24.27 -11.01
N CYS A 773 -14.56 23.87 -10.89
CA CYS A 773 -13.70 23.70 -12.06
C CYS A 773 -14.16 22.48 -12.89
N PRO A 774 -14.55 22.63 -14.17
CA PRO A 774 -14.89 21.49 -15.02
C PRO A 774 -13.78 20.43 -14.99
N LEU A 775 -14.13 19.15 -14.82
CA LEU A 775 -13.12 18.09 -14.71
C LEU A 775 -12.17 18.01 -15.93
N PRO A 776 -12.63 18.21 -17.19
CA PRO A 776 -11.72 18.30 -18.34
C PRO A 776 -10.75 19.48 -18.27
N GLU A 777 -11.20 20.63 -17.77
CA GLU A 777 -10.37 21.83 -17.58
C GLU A 777 -9.33 21.59 -16.48
N PHE A 778 -9.74 21.04 -15.33
CA PHE A 778 -8.82 20.63 -14.26
C PHE A 778 -7.76 19.66 -14.78
N SER A 779 -8.16 18.69 -15.60
CA SER A 779 -7.24 17.73 -16.22
C SER A 779 -6.24 18.42 -17.14
N SER A 780 -6.72 19.36 -17.95
CA SER A 780 -5.88 20.15 -18.87
C SER A 780 -4.82 20.98 -18.15
N ILE A 781 -5.09 21.48 -16.94
CA ILE A 781 -4.09 22.21 -16.14
C ILE A 781 -2.85 21.33 -15.89
N ILE A 782 -3.07 20.09 -15.45
CA ILE A 782 -1.99 19.14 -15.16
C ILE A 782 -1.34 18.65 -16.46
N THR A 783 -2.13 18.21 -17.44
CA THR A 783 -1.57 17.63 -18.67
C THR A 783 -0.81 18.66 -19.51
N ASN A 784 -1.26 19.92 -19.54
CA ASN A 784 -0.54 20.98 -20.25
C ASN A 784 0.79 21.31 -19.56
N HIS A 785 0.80 21.40 -18.23
CA HIS A 785 2.05 21.59 -17.47
C HIS A 785 3.05 20.47 -17.77
N ILE A 786 2.61 19.21 -17.73
CA ILE A 786 3.47 18.06 -18.04
C ILE A 786 3.91 18.07 -19.51
N ALA A 787 3.04 18.44 -20.45
CA ALA A 787 3.40 18.53 -21.87
C ALA A 787 4.47 19.61 -22.12
N GLU A 788 4.41 20.73 -21.41
CA GLU A 788 5.40 21.82 -21.50
C GLU A 788 6.76 21.42 -20.91
N THR A 789 6.78 20.66 -19.81
CA THR A 789 8.03 20.33 -19.09
C THR A 789 8.64 18.99 -19.48
N GLY A 790 7.86 18.12 -20.13
CA GLY A 790 8.10 16.68 -20.17
C GLY A 790 7.63 15.98 -18.89
N THR A 791 7.50 14.65 -18.94
CA THR A 791 7.15 13.82 -17.77
C THR A 791 8.29 13.76 -16.76
N TRP A 792 7.98 13.49 -15.49
CA TRP A 792 9.02 13.32 -14.47
C TRP A 792 9.95 12.16 -14.81
N GLN A 793 9.43 11.07 -15.38
CA GLN A 793 10.25 9.92 -15.81
C GLN A 793 11.30 10.36 -16.83
N ARG A 794 10.90 11.14 -17.83
CA ARG A 794 11.82 11.67 -18.84
C ARG A 794 12.84 12.63 -18.24
N ILE A 795 12.41 13.53 -17.35
CA ILE A 795 13.31 14.49 -16.68
C ILE A 795 14.38 13.74 -15.88
N CYS A 796 13.99 12.66 -15.20
CA CYS A 796 14.83 11.92 -14.28
C CYS A 796 15.55 10.74 -14.93
N ASN A 797 15.41 10.56 -16.26
CA ASN A 797 15.90 9.40 -16.99
C ASN A 797 15.52 8.08 -16.31
N PHE A 798 14.29 8.01 -15.82
CA PHE A 798 13.73 6.82 -15.21
C PHE A 798 13.02 6.01 -16.28
N GLU A 799 13.61 4.87 -16.60
CA GLU A 799 12.91 3.81 -17.30
C GLU A 799 12.27 2.94 -16.21
N PRO A 800 10.93 2.79 -16.19
CA PRO A 800 10.31 1.83 -15.31
C PRO A 800 10.97 0.49 -15.59
N SER A 801 11.73 -0.02 -14.63
CA SER A 801 12.07 -1.43 -14.64
C SER A 801 10.75 -2.16 -14.42
N THR A 802 10.03 -2.47 -15.50
CA THR A 802 9.45 -3.80 -15.58
C THR A 802 10.59 -4.73 -15.22
N TYR A 803 10.37 -5.77 -14.42
CA TYR A 803 11.38 -6.78 -14.10
C TYR A 803 11.86 -7.58 -15.34
N ALA A 804 11.86 -6.98 -16.53
CA ALA A 804 12.53 -7.40 -17.74
C ALA A 804 13.85 -6.62 -17.88
N PRO A 805 15.01 -7.21 -17.52
CA PRO A 805 16.25 -6.74 -18.09
C PRO A 805 16.26 -7.14 -19.57
N ALA A 806 15.99 -6.18 -20.44
CA ALA A 806 16.29 -6.33 -21.86
C ALA A 806 17.81 -6.28 -22.04
N HIS A 807 18.48 -7.43 -21.99
CA HIS A 807 19.81 -7.53 -22.57
C HIS A 807 19.68 -7.48 -24.09
N VAL A 808 20.30 -6.44 -24.68
CA VAL A 808 20.49 -6.31 -26.13
C VAL A 808 21.32 -7.50 -26.61
N VAL A 809 20.69 -8.44 -27.30
CA VAL A 809 21.38 -9.44 -28.10
C VAL A 809 21.49 -8.87 -29.51
N ASP A 810 22.72 -8.58 -29.95
CA ASP A 810 23.03 -8.37 -31.36
C ASP A 810 22.60 -9.63 -32.13
N GLN A 811 21.53 -9.53 -32.91
CA GLN A 811 21.19 -10.54 -33.91
C GLN A 811 21.23 -9.97 -35.32
N ALA A 812 22.14 -10.55 -36.09
CA ALA A 812 22.28 -10.38 -37.52
C ALA A 812 20.98 -10.75 -38.24
N ALA A 813 20.68 -9.94 -39.25
CA ALA A 813 19.49 -10.07 -40.09
C ALA A 813 19.53 -11.35 -40.95
N GLU A 814 18.48 -12.16 -40.86
CA GLU A 814 18.05 -13.02 -41.96
C GLU A 814 16.59 -12.72 -42.30
N ALA A 815 16.37 -12.33 -43.55
CA ALA A 815 15.07 -12.02 -44.12
C ALA A 815 14.37 -13.31 -44.57
N SER A 816 13.06 -13.41 -44.33
CA SER A 816 12.17 -14.35 -45.00
C SER A 816 10.76 -13.78 -45.17
N PRO A 817 9.98 -14.27 -46.16
CA PRO A 817 9.12 -13.40 -46.96
C PRO A 817 7.65 -13.41 -46.50
N LEU A 818 7.10 -12.23 -46.24
CA LEU A 818 5.67 -11.99 -46.12
C LEU A 818 5.08 -11.71 -47.52
N ASN A 819 4.57 -12.74 -48.20
CA ASN A 819 3.71 -12.60 -49.36
C ASN A 819 2.74 -13.79 -49.42
N GLY A 820 1.69 -13.77 -48.59
CA GLY A 820 0.65 -14.81 -48.59
C GLY A 820 -0.72 -14.39 -48.06
N LEU A 821 -0.80 -13.38 -47.17
CA LEU A 821 -2.07 -13.02 -46.50
C LEU A 821 -2.88 -11.89 -47.17
N ALA A 822 -2.33 -11.16 -48.13
CA ALA A 822 -3.04 -10.03 -48.77
C ALA A 822 -4.10 -10.43 -49.82
N LEU A 823 -4.13 -11.70 -50.26
CA LEU A 823 -5.05 -12.17 -51.31
C LEU A 823 -6.37 -12.75 -50.80
N ILE A 824 -6.46 -13.11 -49.51
CA ILE A 824 -7.66 -13.75 -48.93
C ILE A 824 -8.71 -12.71 -48.51
N THR A 825 -8.27 -11.52 -48.07
CA THR A 825 -9.16 -10.42 -47.64
C THR A 825 -9.89 -9.73 -48.81
N VAL A 826 -9.25 -9.63 -49.98
CA VAL A 826 -9.87 -9.02 -51.17
C VAL A 826 -10.95 -9.91 -51.78
N ALA A 827 -10.77 -11.24 -51.77
CA ALA A 827 -11.76 -12.20 -52.26
C ALA A 827 -13.02 -12.25 -51.36
N GLY A 828 -12.83 -12.13 -50.04
CA GLY A 828 -13.94 -12.08 -49.08
C GLY A 828 -14.84 -10.86 -49.24
N LEU A 829 -14.25 -9.67 -49.46
CA LEU A 829 -15.02 -8.44 -49.70
C LEU A 829 -15.80 -8.46 -51.02
N ALA A 830 -15.22 -9.03 -52.08
CA ALA A 830 -15.90 -9.17 -53.37
C ALA A 830 -17.11 -10.12 -53.30
N GLY A 831 -17.00 -11.22 -52.54
CA GLY A 831 -18.10 -12.16 -52.30
C GLY A 831 -19.27 -11.52 -51.53
N LEU A 832 -18.97 -10.70 -50.52
CA LEU A 832 -19.99 -10.00 -49.73
C LEU A 832 -20.75 -8.97 -50.58
N LEU A 833 -20.03 -8.20 -51.40
CA LEU A 833 -20.64 -7.21 -52.30
C LEU A 833 -21.54 -7.86 -53.37
N ALA A 834 -21.17 -9.04 -53.88
CA ALA A 834 -22.01 -9.80 -54.80
C ALA A 834 -23.31 -10.29 -54.14
N LEU A 835 -23.26 -10.73 -52.88
CA LEU A 835 -24.45 -11.15 -52.13
C LEU A 835 -25.41 -9.98 -51.85
N VAL A 836 -24.88 -8.80 -51.51
CA VAL A 836 -25.68 -7.59 -51.33
C VAL A 836 -26.33 -7.16 -52.65
N ALA A 837 -25.59 -7.21 -53.77
CA ALA A 837 -26.13 -6.90 -55.09
C ALA A 837 -27.26 -7.86 -55.50
N VAL A 838 -27.13 -9.17 -55.24
CA VAL A 838 -28.18 -10.17 -55.51
C VAL A 838 -29.41 -9.92 -54.63
N PHE A 839 -29.21 -9.54 -53.36
CA PHE A 839 -30.31 -9.23 -52.45
C PHE A 839 -31.08 -7.98 -52.90
N VAL A 840 -30.37 -6.89 -53.22
CA VAL A 840 -30.96 -5.66 -53.76
C VAL A 840 -31.69 -5.93 -55.07
N HIS A 841 -31.10 -6.71 -55.98
CA HIS A 841 -31.74 -7.08 -57.24
C HIS A 841 -33.03 -7.90 -57.02
N ARG A 842 -33.06 -8.83 -56.05
CA ARG A 842 -34.27 -9.58 -55.69
C ARG A 842 -35.36 -8.70 -55.09
N VAL A 843 -35.00 -7.71 -54.27
CA VAL A 843 -35.95 -6.76 -53.68
C VAL A 843 -36.53 -5.84 -54.76
N VAL A 844 -35.71 -5.32 -55.67
CA VAL A 844 -36.15 -4.50 -56.80
C VAL A 844 -37.05 -5.32 -57.75
N LYS A 845 -36.66 -6.56 -58.09
CA LYS A 845 -37.46 -7.43 -58.97
C LYS A 845 -38.81 -7.81 -58.35
N ARG A 846 -38.87 -8.05 -57.02
CA ARG A 846 -40.14 -8.28 -56.31
C ARG A 846 -41.02 -7.04 -56.27
N ARG A 847 -40.42 -5.87 -56.18
CA ARG A 847 -41.13 -4.59 -56.22
C ARG A 847 -41.73 -4.33 -57.61
N ASP A 848 -41.00 -4.59 -58.70
CA ASP A 848 -41.51 -4.45 -60.07
C ASP A 848 -42.63 -5.45 -60.42
N THR A 849 -42.61 -6.66 -59.85
CA THR A 849 -43.74 -7.61 -59.99
C THR A 849 -44.97 -7.21 -59.18
N GLY A 850 -44.80 -6.46 -58.08
CA GLY A 850 -45.90 -5.94 -57.27
C GLY A 850 -46.65 -4.77 -57.94
N TYR A 851 -45.94 -3.92 -58.69
CA TYR A 851 -46.56 -2.79 -59.40
C TYR A 851 -47.25 -3.18 -60.71
N LYS A 852 -46.95 -4.35 -61.30
CA LYS A 852 -47.67 -4.90 -62.46
C LYS A 852 -48.94 -5.70 -62.11
N ALA A 853 -49.23 -5.88 -60.82
CA ALA A 853 -50.48 -6.50 -60.33
C ALA A 853 -51.53 -5.46 -59.91
N LEU A 854 -51.21 -4.16 -60.05
CA LEU A 854 -52.05 -3.01 -59.68
C LEU A 854 -52.26 -2.02 -60.84
N ALA A 855 -51.90 -2.42 -62.06
CA ALA A 855 -52.31 -1.84 -63.35
C ALA A 855 -52.86 -2.99 -64.20
#